data_AF-A0A6I4TRL6-F1
#
_entry.id   AF-A0A6I4TRL6-F1
#
_cell.length_a   1.000
_cell.length_b   1.000
_cell.length_c   1.000
_cell.angle_alpha   90.00
_cell.angle_beta   90.00
_cell.angle_gamma   90.00
#
_symmetry.space_group_name_H-M   'P 1'
#
loop_
_entity.id
_entity.type
_entity.pdbx_description
1 polymer ?
#
loop_
_entity_poly.entity_id
_entity_poly.type
_entity_poly.pdbx_seq_one_letter_code
_entity_poly.pdbx_strand_id
1 'polypeptide(L)'
;MPRVPQYQPHQASPVETTPARLRTTDNSFGIAGGIAAGLPRLAQALQDHGTREEEELRRDDAYARDLALGLQRDIGSLARDFAGLSGKAAADAGAEAKARILALESAALDQASSPRMRTMLEELSAGPLAQALDLVASHSRRGLRQMGGEAARGERDLAIEGALAAQADPAAMARARRQVIEANARLAEAEEWDEARFGEENARTLSDMHTRMVRAVLDDGGDLDLAGAYFEANRDEMAPRDITLTEAALRGPRELADTARVVDEAIAASTIEPGDTDAPFDLTGTIRHIKARTDLSEAQRQNALAQARKRHSLEQAALSEKHEAGRKAFDRWAEQADFDRDLYVQDGEVPASILWQLSPIEQANLEMLRTTNLARLSDDEEIYAKEEFFEQQHKLADQTNQTGWEREFQNLAPGRPFTLSFKDHMPTNGHYQPEAASFGISDEMSANLGSRGRTSGRRTPVRRSQPTPPAVANRTAAPPNARPSTPSENRPPRNTASAPPRWSSLDNLIFREVQNYNRENGLEITDERAVPFDLILAMVAVEAGYNKKAYQKDPMQVNNNFSNDSTDWVDEKEALGLTRGVPPGQQLSIRAGIRWLVYKAYRHDDLGRPVEFRGWLEAADRYNGGGNPRYLEKIRAALTSIRQERYAGSRQ
;
A
#
# COMPACT_ATOMS: atom_id res chain seq x y z
N MET A 1 41.30 -51.50 51.79
CA MET A 1 40.25 -50.47 51.97
C MET A 1 38.97 -50.97 51.33
N PRO A 2 37.85 -51.08 52.06
CA PRO A 2 36.62 -51.63 51.49
C PRO A 2 35.99 -50.62 50.53
N ARG A 3 35.60 -51.09 49.34
CA ARG A 3 34.91 -50.30 48.31
C ARG A 3 33.46 -50.07 48.75
N VAL A 4 33.04 -48.80 48.75
CA VAL A 4 31.64 -48.41 48.97
C VAL A 4 30.82 -48.75 47.72
N PRO A 5 29.67 -49.44 47.81
CA PRO A 5 28.79 -49.66 46.67
C PRO A 5 28.09 -48.35 46.26
N GLN A 6 28.12 -48.03 44.97
CA GLN A 6 27.27 -46.99 44.38
C GLN A 6 25.90 -47.59 44.05
N TYR A 7 24.82 -46.98 44.56
CA TYR A 7 23.45 -47.29 44.16
C TYR A 7 23.07 -46.45 42.92
N GLN A 8 22.50 -47.09 41.90
CA GLN A 8 21.88 -46.41 40.76
C GLN A 8 20.51 -45.84 41.15
N PRO A 9 20.11 -44.66 40.65
CA PRO A 9 18.76 -44.14 40.86
C PRO A 9 17.77 -44.88 39.94
N HIS A 10 16.59 -45.22 40.50
CA HIS A 10 15.40 -45.79 39.82
C HIS A 10 15.30 -47.32 39.64
N GLN A 11 15.73 -48.10 40.62
CA GLN A 11 15.17 -49.44 40.82
C GLN A 11 14.59 -49.55 42.23
N ALA A 12 13.26 -49.51 42.32
CA ALA A 12 12.55 -50.03 43.49
C ALA A 12 12.68 -51.55 43.47
N SER A 13 13.49 -52.12 44.37
CA SER A 13 13.42 -53.56 44.62
C SER A 13 12.01 -53.91 45.14
N PRO A 14 11.45 -55.06 44.75
CA PRO A 14 10.20 -55.52 45.35
C PRO A 14 10.44 -55.68 46.86
N VAL A 15 9.62 -55.00 47.66
CA VAL A 15 9.57 -55.23 49.10
C VAL A 15 9.17 -56.69 49.27
N GLU A 16 10.11 -57.53 49.73
CA GLU A 16 9.76 -58.83 50.26
C GLU A 16 8.80 -58.58 51.42
N THR A 17 7.51 -58.86 51.21
CA THR A 17 6.56 -59.02 52.30
C THR A 17 7.08 -60.20 53.12
N THR A 18 7.76 -59.93 54.22
CA THR A 18 8.14 -60.97 55.16
C THR A 18 6.84 -61.62 55.62
N PRO A 19 6.57 -62.90 55.28
CA PRO A 19 5.46 -63.58 55.91
C PRO A 19 5.86 -63.72 57.37
N ALA A 20 5.22 -62.94 58.23
CA ALA A 20 5.30 -63.14 59.67
C ALA A 20 4.77 -64.56 59.93
N ARG A 21 5.68 -65.54 59.95
CA ARG A 21 5.38 -66.88 60.45
C ARG A 21 4.97 -66.67 61.90
N LEU A 22 3.67 -66.79 62.14
CA LEU A 22 3.10 -67.07 63.44
C LEU A 22 3.79 -68.33 63.96
N ARG A 23 4.89 -68.15 64.68
CA ARG A 23 5.40 -69.20 65.56
C ARG A 23 4.38 -69.31 66.68
N THR A 24 3.82 -70.50 66.85
CA THR A 24 3.07 -70.87 68.05
C THR A 24 3.95 -70.55 69.24
N THR A 25 3.56 -69.53 70.01
CA THR A 25 4.13 -69.23 71.31
C THR A 25 4.02 -70.49 72.15
N ASP A 26 5.15 -70.89 72.74
CA ASP A 26 5.22 -71.96 73.73
C ASP A 26 4.38 -71.52 74.93
N ASN A 27 3.22 -72.16 75.09
CA ASN A 27 2.21 -71.80 76.07
C ASN A 27 2.57 -72.40 77.43
N SER A 28 3.43 -71.72 78.19
CA SER A 28 3.68 -72.04 79.61
C SER A 28 2.93 -71.15 80.61
N PHE A 29 2.09 -70.21 80.15
CA PHE A 29 1.18 -69.45 81.01
C PHE A 29 -0.22 -69.43 80.39
N GLY A 30 -1.20 -69.95 81.13
CA GLY A 30 -2.57 -70.21 80.66
C GLY A 30 -3.33 -68.99 80.12
N ILE A 31 -4.57 -69.26 79.69
CA ILE A 31 -5.50 -68.42 78.90
C ILE A 31 -5.56 -66.92 79.30
N ALA A 32 -5.26 -66.56 80.56
CA ALA A 32 -5.17 -65.16 81.01
C ALA A 32 -3.93 -64.39 80.48
N GLY A 33 -2.79 -65.05 80.21
CA GLY A 33 -1.56 -64.41 79.73
C GLY A 33 -1.60 -64.00 78.25
N GLY A 34 -2.35 -64.75 77.42
CA GLY A 34 -2.53 -64.43 75.99
C GLY A 34 -3.39 -63.19 75.73
N ILE A 35 -4.35 -62.90 76.63
CA ILE A 35 -5.22 -61.71 76.53
C ILE A 35 -4.48 -60.46 77.01
N ALA A 36 -3.66 -60.58 78.07
CA ALA A 36 -2.84 -59.47 78.58
C ALA A 36 -1.71 -59.04 77.64
N ALA A 37 -1.15 -59.95 76.83
CA ALA A 37 -0.14 -59.64 75.82
C ALA A 37 -0.73 -59.27 74.43
N GLY A 38 -1.99 -59.61 74.17
CA GLY A 38 -2.69 -59.29 72.92
C GLY A 38 -3.23 -57.87 72.85
N LEU A 39 -3.70 -57.31 73.97
CA LEU A 39 -4.24 -55.95 74.06
C LEU A 39 -3.22 -54.84 73.71
N PRO A 40 -1.96 -54.88 74.19
CA PRO A 40 -0.94 -53.92 73.77
C PRO A 40 -0.61 -54.01 72.28
N ARG A 41 -0.58 -55.23 71.70
CA ARG A 41 -0.35 -55.42 70.26
C ARG A 41 -1.52 -54.96 69.40
N LEU A 42 -2.75 -55.09 69.89
CA LEU A 42 -3.94 -54.53 69.24
C LEU A 42 -3.95 -53.00 69.32
N ALA A 43 -3.60 -52.42 70.48
CA ALA A 43 -3.48 -50.97 70.65
C ALA A 43 -2.38 -50.38 69.77
N GLN A 44 -1.24 -51.08 69.64
CA GLN A 44 -0.13 -50.69 68.77
C GLN A 44 -0.50 -50.85 67.29
N ALA A 45 -1.22 -51.91 66.92
CA ALA A 45 -1.75 -52.07 65.56
C ALA A 45 -2.79 -51.00 65.18
N LEU A 46 -3.62 -50.55 66.13
CA LEU A 46 -4.57 -49.46 65.93
C LEU A 46 -3.88 -48.08 65.84
N GLN A 47 -2.85 -47.84 66.65
CA GLN A 47 -2.01 -46.63 66.53
C GLN A 47 -1.25 -46.62 65.20
N ASP A 48 -0.65 -47.74 64.79
CA ASP A 48 0.05 -47.87 63.51
C ASP A 48 -0.89 -47.73 62.30
N HIS A 49 -2.17 -48.12 62.44
CA HIS A 49 -3.19 -47.93 61.39
C HIS A 49 -3.54 -46.46 61.20
N GLY A 50 -3.73 -45.71 62.28
CA GLY A 50 -4.02 -44.28 62.23
C GLY A 50 -2.87 -43.46 61.64
N THR A 51 -1.61 -43.78 61.97
CA THR A 51 -0.45 -43.09 61.39
C THR A 51 -0.26 -43.40 59.91
N ARG A 52 -0.57 -44.62 59.46
CA ARG A 52 -0.49 -44.99 58.03
C ARG A 52 -1.54 -44.27 57.20
N GLU A 53 -2.78 -44.18 57.69
CA GLU A 53 -3.82 -43.42 57.00
C GLU A 53 -3.49 -41.93 56.90
N GLU A 54 -2.91 -41.33 57.95
CA GLU A 54 -2.43 -39.94 57.88
C GLU A 54 -1.28 -39.77 56.86
N GLU A 55 -0.33 -40.70 56.83
CA GLU A 55 0.77 -40.65 55.86
C GLU A 55 0.29 -40.82 54.42
N GLU A 56 -0.65 -41.74 54.17
CA GLU A 56 -1.29 -41.92 52.87
C GLU A 56 -2.07 -40.67 52.46
N LEU A 57 -2.82 -40.06 53.39
CA LEU A 57 -3.57 -38.83 53.11
C LEU A 57 -2.63 -37.66 52.78
N ARG A 58 -1.49 -37.52 53.48
CA ARG A 58 -0.46 -36.52 53.15
C ARG A 58 0.21 -36.79 51.79
N ARG A 59 0.44 -38.06 51.44
CA ARG A 59 1.00 -38.42 50.12
C ARG A 59 0.01 -38.10 49.00
N ASP A 60 -1.25 -38.50 49.15
CA ASP A 60 -2.30 -38.20 48.18
C ASP A 60 -2.47 -36.68 47.98
N ASP A 61 -2.48 -35.87 49.05
CA ASP A 61 -2.53 -34.40 48.95
C ASP A 61 -1.30 -33.83 48.21
N ALA A 62 -0.09 -34.30 48.55
CA ALA A 62 1.13 -33.83 47.89
C ALA A 62 1.15 -34.17 46.39
N TYR A 63 0.75 -35.38 46.02
CA TYR A 63 0.68 -35.81 44.61
C TYR A 63 -0.46 -35.11 43.86
N ALA A 64 -1.63 -34.91 44.46
CA ALA A 64 -2.72 -34.13 43.86
C ALA A 64 -2.28 -32.70 43.53
N ARG A 65 -1.56 -32.05 44.45
CA ARG A 65 -1.03 -30.69 44.23
C ARG A 65 0.00 -30.64 43.12
N ASP A 66 0.90 -31.62 43.03
CA ASP A 66 1.89 -31.69 41.95
C ASP A 66 1.22 -31.86 40.58
N LEU A 67 0.25 -32.77 40.48
CA LEU A 67 -0.58 -32.95 39.28
C LEU A 67 -1.36 -31.67 38.92
N ALA A 68 -1.96 -31.00 39.91
CA ALA A 68 -2.70 -29.76 39.71
C ALA A 68 -1.79 -28.63 39.18
N LEU A 69 -0.57 -28.50 39.71
CA LEU A 69 0.41 -27.53 39.23
C LEU A 69 0.89 -27.82 37.81
N GLY A 70 1.09 -29.10 37.47
CA GLY A 70 1.39 -29.53 36.10
C GLY A 70 0.26 -29.16 35.14
N LEU A 71 -0.96 -29.54 35.48
CA LEU A 71 -2.17 -29.22 34.71
C LEU A 71 -2.33 -27.70 34.51
N GLN A 72 -2.17 -26.91 35.57
CA GLN A 72 -2.28 -25.45 35.50
C GLN A 72 -1.24 -24.84 34.55
N ARG A 73 -0.01 -25.36 34.52
CA ARG A 73 1.03 -24.91 33.60
C ARG A 73 0.67 -25.20 32.14
N ASP A 74 0.16 -26.40 31.87
CA ASP A 74 -0.19 -26.83 30.52
C ASP A 74 -1.42 -26.09 30.00
N ILE A 75 -2.47 -25.96 30.82
CA ILE A 75 -3.65 -25.12 30.52
C ILE A 75 -3.21 -23.68 30.26
N GLY A 76 -2.34 -23.11 31.11
CA GLY A 76 -1.84 -21.75 30.96
C GLY A 76 -0.99 -21.53 29.71
N SER A 77 -0.28 -22.56 29.23
CA SER A 77 0.43 -22.49 27.94
C SER A 77 -0.57 -22.45 26.79
N LEU A 78 -1.52 -23.39 26.77
CA LEU A 78 -2.51 -23.49 25.70
C LEU A 78 -3.40 -22.25 25.62
N ALA A 79 -3.85 -21.74 26.77
CA ALA A 79 -4.65 -20.51 26.84
C ALA A 79 -3.88 -19.29 26.30
N ARG A 80 -2.57 -19.19 26.53
CA ARG A 80 -1.72 -18.12 25.98
C ARG A 80 -1.53 -18.25 24.47
N ASP A 81 -1.27 -19.47 23.98
CA ASP A 81 -1.15 -19.73 22.55
C ASP A 81 -2.46 -19.36 21.83
N PHE A 82 -3.59 -19.75 22.42
CA PHE A 82 -4.92 -19.41 21.91
C PHE A 82 -5.19 -17.89 21.94
N ALA A 83 -4.82 -17.20 23.03
CA ALA A 83 -4.98 -15.75 23.14
C ALA A 83 -4.15 -14.96 22.10
N GLY A 84 -3.10 -15.57 21.54
CA GLY A 84 -2.33 -15.01 20.43
C GLY A 84 -3.05 -15.02 19.07
N LEU A 85 -4.15 -15.78 18.94
CA LEU A 85 -4.98 -15.79 17.74
C LEU A 85 -5.91 -14.56 17.70
N SER A 86 -6.31 -14.11 16.51
CA SER A 86 -7.26 -13.01 16.32
C SER A 86 -8.22 -13.27 15.16
N GLY A 87 -9.32 -12.51 15.09
CA GLY A 87 -10.33 -12.62 14.04
C GLY A 87 -10.86 -14.05 13.84
N LYS A 88 -10.93 -14.47 12.58
CA LYS A 88 -11.41 -15.81 12.18
C LYS A 88 -10.62 -16.95 12.83
N ALA A 89 -9.30 -16.84 12.95
CA ALA A 89 -8.48 -17.91 13.53
C ALA A 89 -8.84 -18.18 15.00
N ALA A 90 -9.15 -17.15 15.79
CA ALA A 90 -9.61 -17.29 17.16
C ALA A 90 -11.04 -17.86 17.27
N ALA A 91 -11.90 -17.52 16.31
CA ALA A 91 -13.24 -18.09 16.22
C ALA A 91 -13.21 -19.59 15.91
N ASP A 92 -12.47 -19.98 14.88
CA ASP A 92 -12.38 -21.35 14.39
C ASP A 92 -11.68 -22.28 15.40
N ALA A 93 -10.61 -21.82 16.05
CA ALA A 93 -9.83 -22.64 16.99
C ALA A 93 -10.46 -22.78 18.38
N GLY A 94 -11.54 -22.04 18.69
CA GLY A 94 -12.13 -22.00 20.04
C GLY A 94 -12.64 -23.36 20.54
N ALA A 95 -13.35 -24.09 19.68
CA ALA A 95 -13.87 -25.41 20.01
C ALA A 95 -12.75 -26.42 20.25
N GLU A 96 -11.69 -26.37 19.42
CA GLU A 96 -10.53 -27.24 19.56
C GLU A 96 -9.73 -26.91 20.83
N ALA A 97 -9.49 -25.62 21.12
CA ALA A 97 -8.79 -25.19 22.34
C ALA A 97 -9.53 -25.67 23.60
N LYS A 98 -10.87 -25.51 23.64
CA LYS A 98 -11.72 -26.04 24.71
C LYS A 98 -11.58 -27.56 24.85
N ALA A 99 -11.65 -28.30 23.75
CA ALA A 99 -11.51 -29.76 23.78
C ALA A 99 -10.14 -30.20 24.31
N ARG A 100 -9.06 -29.52 23.90
CA ARG A 100 -7.70 -29.80 24.39
C ARG A 100 -7.53 -29.51 25.88
N ILE A 101 -8.12 -28.42 26.39
CA ILE A 101 -8.12 -28.11 27.84
C ILE A 101 -8.80 -29.22 28.65
N LEU A 102 -9.98 -29.67 28.20
CA LEU A 102 -10.71 -30.76 28.86
C LEU A 102 -9.97 -32.10 28.76
N ALA A 103 -9.26 -32.35 27.65
CA ALA A 103 -8.43 -33.54 27.50
C ALA A 103 -7.22 -33.53 28.47
N LEU A 104 -6.61 -32.36 28.74
CA LEU A 104 -5.54 -32.23 29.74
C LEU A 104 -6.05 -32.54 31.15
N GLU A 105 -7.24 -32.06 31.50
CA GLU A 105 -7.87 -32.36 32.79
C GLU A 105 -8.14 -33.87 32.92
N SER A 106 -8.78 -34.49 31.93
CA SER A 106 -9.02 -35.94 31.93
C SER A 106 -7.73 -36.74 32.09
N ALA A 107 -6.67 -36.36 31.36
CA ALA A 107 -5.38 -37.03 31.44
C ALA A 107 -4.71 -36.87 32.82
N ALA A 108 -4.91 -35.74 33.51
CA ALA A 108 -4.42 -35.54 34.86
C ALA A 108 -5.24 -36.36 35.88
N LEU A 109 -6.56 -36.44 35.71
CA LEU A 109 -7.45 -37.25 36.53
C LEU A 109 -7.20 -38.76 36.37
N ASP A 110 -6.77 -39.20 35.20
CA ASP A 110 -6.42 -40.61 34.94
C ASP A 110 -5.05 -40.99 35.51
N GLN A 111 -4.17 -40.01 35.77
CA GLN A 111 -2.93 -40.23 36.52
C GLN A 111 -3.18 -40.36 38.03
N ALA A 112 -4.40 -40.08 38.49
CA ALA A 112 -4.70 -40.19 39.90
C ALA A 112 -4.83 -41.66 40.35
N SER A 113 -3.90 -42.11 41.18
CA SER A 113 -3.82 -43.49 41.70
C SER A 113 -4.94 -43.88 42.67
N SER A 114 -5.64 -42.92 43.28
CA SER A 114 -6.71 -43.17 44.26
C SER A 114 -7.94 -42.30 43.99
N PRO A 115 -9.17 -42.77 44.32
CA PRO A 115 -10.39 -41.96 44.22
C PRO A 115 -10.33 -40.67 45.06
N ARG A 116 -9.64 -40.73 46.21
CA ARG A 116 -9.44 -39.59 47.10
C ARG A 116 -8.58 -38.52 46.44
N MET A 117 -7.44 -38.92 45.87
CA MET A 117 -6.55 -38.01 45.16
C MET A 117 -7.23 -37.41 43.93
N ARG A 118 -8.07 -38.19 43.23
CA ARG A 118 -8.90 -37.68 42.13
C ARG A 118 -9.85 -36.57 42.59
N THR A 119 -10.54 -36.76 43.71
CA THR A 119 -11.44 -35.74 44.30
C THR A 119 -10.68 -34.47 44.69
N MET A 120 -9.50 -34.60 45.31
CA MET A 120 -8.64 -33.46 45.65
C MET A 120 -8.16 -32.71 44.40
N LEU A 121 -7.78 -33.45 43.35
CA LEU A 121 -7.34 -32.86 42.08
C LEU A 121 -8.47 -32.10 41.39
N GLU A 122 -9.70 -32.65 41.35
CA GLU A 122 -10.89 -31.98 40.81
C GLU A 122 -11.17 -30.66 41.55
N GLU A 123 -11.06 -30.65 42.88
CA GLU A 123 -11.25 -29.43 43.68
C GLU A 123 -10.16 -28.37 43.41
N LEU A 124 -8.90 -28.81 43.32
CA LEU A 124 -7.76 -27.92 43.05
C LEU A 124 -7.75 -27.37 41.62
N SER A 125 -8.22 -28.14 40.63
CA SER A 125 -8.19 -27.75 39.21
C SER A 125 -9.42 -26.96 38.77
N ALA A 126 -10.55 -27.05 39.47
CA ALA A 126 -11.82 -26.45 39.06
C ALA A 126 -11.73 -24.95 38.76
N GLY A 127 -11.05 -24.18 39.63
CA GLY A 127 -10.88 -22.73 39.46
C GLY A 127 -10.08 -22.35 38.20
N PRO A 128 -8.83 -22.81 38.07
CA PRO A 128 -8.02 -22.56 36.86
C PRO A 128 -8.66 -23.06 35.57
N LEU A 129 -9.33 -24.21 35.59
CA LEU A 129 -10.05 -24.76 34.45
C LEU A 129 -11.18 -23.83 34.01
N ALA A 130 -12.05 -23.42 34.94
CA ALA A 130 -13.17 -22.53 34.65
C ALA A 130 -12.69 -21.20 34.06
N GLN A 131 -11.61 -20.62 34.62
CA GLN A 131 -11.00 -19.39 34.11
C GLN A 131 -10.47 -19.55 32.68
N ALA A 132 -9.77 -20.65 32.39
CA ALA A 132 -9.23 -20.90 31.05
C ALA A 132 -10.34 -21.12 30.01
N LEU A 133 -11.39 -21.86 30.38
CA LEU A 133 -12.56 -22.09 29.51
C LEU A 133 -13.33 -20.79 29.24
N ASP A 134 -13.50 -19.92 30.23
CA ASP A 134 -14.13 -18.60 30.04
C ASP A 134 -13.27 -17.67 29.18
N LEU A 135 -11.94 -17.69 29.36
CA LEU A 135 -11.01 -16.97 28.48
C LEU A 135 -11.16 -17.42 27.02
N VAL A 136 -11.15 -18.74 26.76
CA VAL A 136 -11.31 -19.28 25.40
C VAL A 136 -12.66 -18.86 24.83
N ALA A 137 -13.75 -19.01 25.58
CA ALA A 137 -15.09 -18.64 25.13
C ALA A 137 -15.23 -17.14 24.83
N SER A 138 -14.75 -16.27 25.73
CA SER A 138 -14.82 -14.82 25.56
C SER A 138 -13.95 -14.33 24.39
N HIS A 139 -12.77 -14.91 24.19
CA HIS A 139 -11.86 -14.57 23.09
C HIS A 139 -12.36 -15.08 21.74
N SER A 140 -12.95 -16.28 21.67
CA SER A 140 -13.65 -16.75 20.46
C SER A 140 -14.83 -15.86 20.09
N ARG A 141 -15.65 -15.43 21.06
CA ARG A 141 -16.75 -14.47 20.81
C ARG A 141 -16.22 -13.14 20.28
N ARG A 142 -15.07 -12.66 20.80
CA ARG A 142 -14.39 -11.47 20.27
C ARG A 142 -13.90 -11.69 18.83
N GLY A 143 -13.34 -12.85 18.53
CA GLY A 143 -12.93 -13.23 17.17
C GLY A 143 -14.10 -13.24 16.18
N LEU A 144 -15.25 -13.78 16.58
CA LEU A 144 -16.49 -13.77 15.79
C LEU A 144 -17.00 -12.35 15.54
N ARG A 145 -17.04 -11.49 16.58
CA ARG A 145 -17.41 -10.08 16.44
C ARG A 145 -16.47 -9.33 15.49
N GLN A 146 -15.16 -9.54 15.63
CA GLN A 146 -14.19 -8.95 14.72
C GLN A 146 -14.41 -9.40 13.27
N MET A 147 -14.69 -10.68 13.04
CA MET A 147 -14.99 -11.20 11.70
C MET A 147 -16.29 -10.61 11.13
N GLY A 148 -17.34 -10.50 11.96
CA GLY A 148 -18.58 -9.82 11.58
C GLY A 148 -18.35 -8.35 11.21
N GLY A 149 -17.56 -7.62 12.01
CA GLY A 149 -17.20 -6.23 11.73
C GLY A 149 -16.33 -6.09 10.48
N GLU A 150 -15.41 -7.01 10.20
CA GLU A 150 -14.63 -7.01 8.95
C GLU A 150 -15.50 -7.31 7.72
N ALA A 151 -16.44 -8.26 7.82
CA ALA A 151 -17.39 -8.56 6.76
C ALA A 151 -18.32 -7.36 6.48
N ALA A 152 -18.91 -6.77 7.53
CA ALA A 152 -19.80 -5.61 7.40
C ALA A 152 -19.08 -4.38 6.83
N ARG A 153 -17.81 -4.13 7.19
CA ARG A 153 -16.99 -3.11 6.52
C ARG A 153 -16.80 -3.40 5.03
N GLY A 154 -16.56 -4.67 4.67
CA GLY A 154 -16.45 -5.08 3.27
C GLY A 154 -17.75 -4.89 2.49
N GLU A 155 -18.90 -5.23 3.08
CA GLU A 155 -20.23 -4.98 2.50
C GLU A 155 -20.49 -3.48 2.31
N ARG A 156 -20.13 -2.66 3.30
CA ARG A 156 -20.23 -1.20 3.21
C ARG A 156 -19.38 -0.65 2.07
N ASP A 157 -18.12 -1.06 1.97
CA ASP A 157 -17.22 -0.60 0.90
C ASP A 157 -17.76 -1.05 -0.47
N LEU A 158 -18.27 -2.28 -0.60
CA LEU A 158 -18.94 -2.76 -1.82
C LEU A 158 -20.21 -1.98 -2.16
N ALA A 159 -21.00 -1.59 -1.16
CA ALA A 159 -22.19 -0.77 -1.35
C ALA A 159 -21.84 0.65 -1.84
N ILE A 160 -20.73 1.23 -1.35
CA ILE A 160 -20.20 2.50 -1.86
C ILE A 160 -19.76 2.34 -3.33
N GLU A 161 -19.02 1.29 -3.67
CA GLU A 161 -18.63 1.03 -5.07
C GLU A 161 -19.85 0.80 -5.97
N GLY A 162 -20.88 0.10 -5.46
CA GLY A 162 -22.15 -0.07 -6.14
C GLY A 162 -22.90 1.25 -6.35
N ALA A 163 -22.81 2.18 -5.40
CA ALA A 163 -23.33 3.54 -5.53
C ALA A 163 -22.61 4.29 -6.66
N LEU A 164 -21.27 4.26 -6.68
CA LEU A 164 -20.46 4.89 -7.72
C LEU A 164 -20.79 4.35 -9.12
N ALA A 165 -20.94 3.03 -9.25
CA ALA A 165 -21.34 2.41 -10.51
C ALA A 165 -22.77 2.78 -10.96
N ALA A 166 -23.63 3.16 -10.01
CA ALA A 166 -25.02 3.55 -10.22
C ALA A 166 -25.22 5.06 -10.45
N GLN A 167 -24.15 5.85 -10.59
CA GLN A 167 -24.21 7.32 -10.60
C GLN A 167 -25.18 7.91 -11.63
N ALA A 168 -25.41 7.23 -12.76
CA ALA A 168 -26.30 7.69 -13.83
C ALA A 168 -27.79 7.40 -13.58
N ASP A 169 -28.15 6.53 -12.62
CA ASP A 169 -29.54 6.18 -12.28
C ASP A 169 -29.88 6.62 -10.85
N PRO A 170 -30.67 7.69 -10.66
CA PRO A 170 -31.09 8.17 -9.34
C PRO A 170 -31.78 7.10 -8.49
N ALA A 171 -32.53 6.18 -9.11
CA ALA A 171 -33.20 5.11 -8.37
C ALA A 171 -32.20 4.04 -7.89
N ALA A 172 -31.20 3.72 -8.70
CA ALA A 172 -30.10 2.84 -8.29
C ALA A 172 -29.24 3.47 -7.20
N MET A 173 -28.96 4.77 -7.29
CA MET A 173 -28.25 5.51 -6.25
C MET A 173 -29.04 5.52 -4.93
N ALA A 174 -30.35 5.78 -4.96
CA ALA A 174 -31.17 5.69 -3.75
C ALA A 174 -31.16 4.28 -3.12
N ARG A 175 -31.10 3.22 -3.95
CA ARG A 175 -30.92 1.83 -3.46
C ARG A 175 -29.55 1.62 -2.83
N ALA A 176 -28.48 2.06 -3.48
CA ALA A 176 -27.12 1.89 -2.98
C ALA A 176 -26.88 2.68 -1.68
N ARG A 177 -27.44 3.88 -1.55
CA ARG A 177 -27.43 4.65 -0.30
C ARG A 177 -28.07 3.88 0.85
N ARG A 178 -29.24 3.25 0.62
CA ARG A 178 -29.87 2.38 1.63
C ARG A 178 -28.98 1.20 2.01
N GLN A 179 -28.32 0.58 1.03
CA GLN A 179 -27.38 -0.52 1.28
C GLN A 179 -26.17 -0.07 2.12
N VAL A 180 -25.66 1.15 1.92
CA VAL A 180 -24.59 1.71 2.77
C VAL A 180 -25.06 1.88 4.22
N ILE A 181 -26.28 2.42 4.42
CA ILE A 181 -26.86 2.59 5.76
C ILE A 181 -27.10 1.23 6.42
N GLU A 182 -27.65 0.25 5.69
CA GLU A 182 -27.86 -1.12 6.20
C GLU A 182 -26.54 -1.80 6.55
N ALA A 183 -25.50 -1.65 5.73
CA ALA A 183 -24.16 -2.19 6.01
C ALA A 183 -23.54 -1.54 7.25
N ASN A 184 -23.73 -0.23 7.43
CA ASN A 184 -23.34 0.47 8.66
C ASN A 184 -24.11 -0.03 9.88
N ALA A 185 -25.40 -0.34 9.76
CA ALA A 185 -26.19 -0.88 10.85
C ALA A 185 -25.69 -2.27 11.28
N ARG A 186 -25.31 -3.13 10.33
CA ARG A 186 -24.67 -4.43 10.62
C ARG A 186 -23.31 -4.25 11.28
N LEU A 187 -22.54 -3.25 10.84
CA LEU A 187 -21.25 -2.92 11.44
C LEU A 187 -21.43 -2.42 12.89
N ALA A 188 -22.42 -1.57 13.12
CA ALA A 188 -22.79 -1.07 14.44
C ALA A 188 -23.20 -2.21 15.37
N GLU A 189 -24.00 -3.16 14.90
CA GLU A 189 -24.36 -4.36 15.66
C GLU A 189 -23.12 -5.22 15.99
N ALA A 190 -22.27 -5.48 15.01
CA ALA A 190 -21.07 -6.30 15.18
C ALA A 190 -20.04 -5.69 16.14
N GLU A 191 -19.96 -4.37 16.19
CA GLU A 191 -19.03 -3.61 17.04
C GLU A 191 -19.68 -3.03 18.30
N GLU A 192 -20.96 -3.32 18.53
CA GLU A 192 -21.73 -2.83 19.68
C GLU A 192 -21.67 -1.29 19.81
N TRP A 193 -21.86 -0.59 18.69
CA TRP A 193 -21.95 0.87 18.70
C TRP A 193 -23.26 1.31 19.36
N ASP A 194 -23.18 2.40 20.13
CA ASP A 194 -24.37 3.10 20.57
C ASP A 194 -24.99 3.94 19.42
N GLU A 195 -26.21 4.42 19.63
CA GLU A 195 -26.97 5.19 18.63
C GLU A 195 -26.22 6.47 18.21
N ALA A 196 -25.54 7.12 19.16
CA ALA A 196 -24.79 8.36 18.89
C ALA A 196 -23.60 8.09 17.95
N ARG A 197 -22.80 7.07 18.26
CA ARG A 197 -21.67 6.65 17.43
C ARG A 197 -22.12 6.12 16.07
N PHE A 198 -23.22 5.37 16.02
CA PHE A 198 -23.81 4.93 14.76
C PHE A 198 -24.20 6.13 13.88
N GLY A 199 -24.87 7.14 14.44
CA GLY A 199 -25.21 8.37 13.74
C GLY A 199 -23.98 9.09 13.17
N GLU A 200 -22.91 9.24 13.97
CA GLU A 200 -21.66 9.89 13.54
C GLU A 200 -20.95 9.11 12.42
N GLU A 201 -20.77 7.80 12.59
CA GLU A 201 -20.09 6.97 11.58
C GLU A 201 -20.92 6.82 10.30
N ASN A 202 -22.25 6.81 10.41
CA ASN A 202 -23.13 6.78 9.25
C ASN A 202 -23.04 8.09 8.46
N ALA A 203 -23.10 9.24 9.13
CA ALA A 203 -22.91 10.55 8.49
C ALA A 203 -21.53 10.66 7.83
N ARG A 204 -20.47 10.18 8.51
CA ARG A 204 -19.12 10.14 7.95
C ARG A 204 -19.01 9.25 6.71
N THR A 205 -19.65 8.09 6.73
CA THR A 205 -19.63 7.15 5.60
C THR A 205 -20.38 7.71 4.39
N LEU A 206 -21.55 8.33 4.61
CA LEU A 206 -22.31 8.99 3.55
C LEU A 206 -21.52 10.17 2.97
N SER A 207 -20.89 10.97 3.82
CA SER A 207 -19.98 12.05 3.40
C SER A 207 -18.86 11.54 2.48
N ASP A 208 -18.15 10.47 2.87
CA ASP A 208 -17.12 9.84 2.02
C ASP A 208 -17.68 9.32 0.70
N MET A 209 -18.86 8.68 0.72
CA MET A 209 -19.55 8.23 -0.50
C MET A 209 -19.83 9.40 -1.46
N HIS A 210 -20.36 10.53 -0.95
CA HIS A 210 -20.64 11.71 -1.77
C HIS A 210 -19.37 12.36 -2.31
N THR A 211 -18.30 12.49 -1.50
CA THR A 211 -17.00 12.98 -1.97
C THR A 211 -16.43 12.10 -3.08
N ARG A 212 -16.51 10.78 -2.95
CA ARG A 212 -16.06 9.85 -4.00
C ARG A 212 -16.90 9.94 -5.26
N MET A 213 -18.21 10.16 -5.13
CA MET A 213 -19.10 10.35 -6.29
C MET A 213 -18.70 11.58 -7.09
N VAL A 214 -18.50 12.72 -6.43
CA VAL A 214 -18.08 13.96 -7.11
C VAL A 214 -16.74 13.74 -7.83
N ARG A 215 -15.79 13.07 -7.19
CA ARG A 215 -14.50 12.73 -7.83
C ARG A 215 -14.65 11.78 -9.00
N ALA A 216 -15.48 10.73 -8.89
CA ALA A 216 -15.71 9.79 -9.99
C ALA A 216 -16.27 10.49 -11.23
N VAL A 217 -17.24 11.40 -11.04
CA VAL A 217 -17.78 12.21 -12.15
C VAL A 217 -16.66 13.08 -12.77
N LEU A 218 -15.80 13.69 -11.97
CA LEU A 218 -14.68 14.51 -12.49
C LEU A 218 -13.60 13.67 -13.20
N ASP A 219 -13.25 12.51 -12.65
CA ASP A 219 -12.16 11.66 -13.14
C ASP A 219 -12.50 10.97 -14.47
N ASP A 220 -13.78 10.65 -14.72
CA ASP A 220 -14.25 10.06 -15.97
C ASP A 220 -14.34 11.09 -17.13
N GLY A 221 -13.69 12.26 -16.98
CA GLY A 221 -13.84 13.40 -17.89
C GLY A 221 -15.28 13.93 -17.89
N GLY A 222 -16.03 13.65 -16.85
CA GLY A 222 -17.46 13.92 -16.78
C GLY A 222 -17.77 15.40 -16.61
N ASP A 223 -19.05 15.68 -16.79
CA ASP A 223 -19.60 17.03 -16.80
C ASP A 223 -19.41 17.70 -15.43
N LEU A 224 -18.65 18.80 -15.42
CA LEU A 224 -18.36 19.59 -14.23
C LEU A 224 -19.63 20.20 -13.61
N ASP A 225 -20.63 20.51 -14.44
CA ASP A 225 -21.91 21.02 -13.98
C ASP A 225 -22.71 19.91 -13.30
N LEU A 226 -22.63 18.67 -13.82
CA LEU A 226 -23.23 17.50 -13.17
C LEU A 226 -22.57 17.22 -11.81
N ALA A 227 -21.23 17.24 -11.74
CA ALA A 227 -20.49 17.06 -10.49
C ALA A 227 -20.86 18.15 -9.46
N GLY A 228 -20.99 19.40 -9.93
CA GLY A 228 -21.42 20.53 -9.12
C GLY A 228 -22.86 20.40 -8.61
N ALA A 229 -23.80 20.05 -9.49
CA ALA A 229 -25.20 19.86 -9.15
C ALA A 229 -25.38 18.72 -8.15
N TYR A 230 -24.65 17.61 -8.33
CA TYR A 230 -24.64 16.50 -7.38
C TYR A 230 -24.10 16.95 -6.01
N PHE A 231 -22.97 17.66 -5.99
CA PHE A 231 -22.39 18.17 -4.75
C PHE A 231 -23.38 19.05 -3.97
N GLU A 232 -23.99 20.05 -4.62
CA GLU A 232 -24.95 20.94 -3.98
C GLU A 232 -26.19 20.19 -3.47
N ALA A 233 -26.68 19.20 -4.23
CA ALA A 233 -27.86 18.42 -3.86
C ALA A 233 -27.64 17.50 -2.65
N ASN A 234 -26.40 17.16 -2.30
CA ASN A 234 -26.07 16.27 -1.19
C ASN A 234 -25.18 16.95 -0.13
N ARG A 235 -25.00 18.28 -0.22
CA ARG A 235 -24.06 19.03 0.62
C ARG A 235 -24.42 18.97 2.10
N ASP A 236 -25.70 18.87 2.42
CA ASP A 236 -26.24 18.75 3.78
C ASP A 236 -25.99 17.38 4.43
N GLU A 237 -25.74 16.34 3.63
CA GLU A 237 -25.36 15.01 4.10
C GLU A 237 -23.85 14.83 4.29
N MET A 238 -23.06 15.86 3.98
CA MET A 238 -21.61 15.83 4.05
C MET A 238 -21.07 16.47 5.34
N ALA A 239 -19.97 15.92 5.85
CA ALA A 239 -19.25 16.52 6.96
C ALA A 239 -18.57 17.83 6.52
N PRO A 240 -18.47 18.86 7.40
CA PRO A 240 -17.90 20.17 7.03
C PRO A 240 -16.50 20.11 6.40
N ARG A 241 -15.67 19.17 6.87
CA ARG A 241 -14.34 18.92 6.30
C ARG A 241 -14.43 18.46 4.85
N ASP A 242 -15.33 17.54 4.56
CA ASP A 242 -15.47 16.93 3.24
C ASP A 242 -16.14 17.89 2.26
N ILE A 243 -17.08 18.73 2.73
CA ILE A 243 -17.60 19.88 1.98
C ILE A 243 -16.44 20.75 1.50
N THR A 244 -15.55 21.16 2.42
CA THR A 244 -14.41 22.03 2.09
C THR A 244 -13.47 21.38 1.06
N LEU A 245 -13.20 20.08 1.21
CA LEU A 245 -12.35 19.32 0.28
C LEU A 245 -12.98 19.16 -1.10
N THR A 246 -14.28 18.90 -1.17
CA THR A 246 -15.01 18.75 -2.42
C THR A 246 -15.16 20.08 -3.15
N GLU A 247 -15.42 21.18 -2.42
CA GLU A 247 -15.41 22.54 -3.00
C GLU A 247 -14.05 22.89 -3.60
N ALA A 248 -12.97 22.58 -2.88
CA ALA A 248 -11.61 22.78 -3.41
C ALA A 248 -11.35 21.94 -4.66
N ALA A 249 -11.83 20.69 -4.69
CA ALA A 249 -11.69 19.81 -5.85
C ALA A 249 -12.48 20.30 -7.07
N LEU A 250 -13.65 20.92 -6.88
CA LEU A 250 -14.47 21.49 -7.96
C LEU A 250 -13.94 22.86 -8.44
N ARG A 251 -13.28 23.63 -7.57
CA ARG A 251 -12.82 24.99 -7.89
C ARG A 251 -11.85 25.01 -9.06
N GLY A 252 -10.81 24.18 -9.04
CA GLY A 252 -9.79 24.14 -10.09
C GLY A 252 -10.37 23.86 -11.48
N PRO A 253 -11.15 22.78 -11.67
CA PRO A 253 -11.85 22.51 -12.92
C PRO A 253 -12.79 23.63 -13.36
N ARG A 254 -13.51 24.28 -12.43
CA ARG A 254 -14.43 25.40 -12.75
C ARG A 254 -13.68 26.60 -13.29
N GLU A 255 -12.60 26.99 -12.62
CA GLU A 255 -11.75 28.08 -13.08
C GLU A 255 -11.17 27.78 -14.46
N LEU A 256 -10.77 26.53 -14.74
CA LEU A 256 -10.28 26.11 -16.05
C LEU A 256 -11.35 26.14 -17.13
N ALA A 257 -12.57 25.67 -16.84
CA ALA A 257 -13.71 25.67 -17.77
C ALA A 257 -14.18 27.09 -18.09
N ASP A 258 -14.31 27.96 -17.08
CA ASP A 258 -14.61 29.38 -17.27
C ASP A 258 -13.53 30.06 -18.11
N THR A 259 -12.26 29.78 -17.82
CA THR A 259 -11.13 30.30 -18.60
C THR A 259 -11.21 29.88 -20.07
N ALA A 260 -11.49 28.60 -20.34
CA ALA A 260 -11.63 28.09 -21.70
C ALA A 260 -12.78 28.77 -22.44
N ARG A 261 -13.92 28.98 -21.75
CA ARG A 261 -15.06 29.70 -22.31
C ARG A 261 -14.73 31.14 -22.68
N VAL A 262 -14.00 31.90 -21.85
CA VAL A 262 -13.60 33.27 -22.24
C VAL A 262 -12.62 33.25 -23.41
N VAL A 263 -11.76 32.23 -23.53
CA VAL A 263 -10.89 32.06 -24.70
C VAL A 263 -11.72 31.78 -25.95
N ASP A 264 -12.73 30.90 -25.88
CA ASP A 264 -13.64 30.62 -27.00
C ASP A 264 -14.46 31.86 -27.41
N GLU A 265 -15.00 32.60 -26.43
CA GLU A 265 -15.69 33.87 -26.67
C GLU A 265 -14.76 34.90 -27.33
N ALA A 266 -13.50 34.97 -26.89
CA ALA A 266 -12.48 35.85 -27.46
C ALA A 266 -12.09 35.47 -28.90
N ILE A 267 -11.98 34.16 -29.18
CA ILE A 267 -11.72 33.65 -30.53
C ILE A 267 -12.90 34.02 -31.43
N ALA A 268 -14.13 33.72 -31.01
CA ALA A 268 -15.34 34.01 -31.78
C ALA A 268 -15.53 35.52 -32.05
N ALA A 269 -15.07 36.38 -31.13
CA ALA A 269 -15.07 37.82 -31.31
C ALA A 269 -13.91 38.35 -32.17
N SER A 270 -12.84 37.56 -32.33
CA SER A 270 -11.66 37.90 -33.13
C SER A 270 -11.77 37.49 -34.60
N THR A 271 -12.60 36.49 -34.93
CA THR A 271 -12.90 36.10 -36.31
C THR A 271 -13.78 37.16 -36.97
N ILE A 272 -13.12 38.13 -37.60
CA ILE A 272 -13.74 39.13 -38.47
C ILE A 272 -13.70 38.59 -39.91
N GLU A 273 -14.88 38.53 -40.52
CA GLU A 273 -15.25 38.10 -41.88
C GLU A 273 -15.53 36.58 -42.11
N PRO A 274 -16.81 36.20 -42.31
CA PRO A 274 -17.20 34.84 -42.67
C PRO A 274 -16.88 34.59 -44.16
N GLY A 275 -15.71 34.02 -44.43
CA GLY A 275 -15.32 33.66 -45.80
C GLY A 275 -14.06 32.81 -45.94
N ASP A 276 -13.19 32.78 -44.92
CA ASP A 276 -11.85 32.17 -45.04
C ASP A 276 -11.63 31.09 -43.95
N THR A 277 -12.10 29.87 -44.23
CA THR A 277 -11.99 28.74 -43.28
C THR A 277 -10.57 28.21 -43.09
N ASP A 278 -9.61 28.73 -43.86
CA ASP A 278 -8.19 28.37 -43.81
C ASP A 278 -7.31 29.45 -43.14
N ALA A 279 -7.90 30.53 -42.60
CA ALA A 279 -7.14 31.57 -41.92
C ALA A 279 -6.49 31.05 -40.62
N PRO A 280 -5.19 31.30 -40.40
CA PRO A 280 -4.50 30.90 -39.17
C PRO A 280 -5.13 31.57 -37.94
N PHE A 281 -5.14 30.87 -36.81
CA PHE A 281 -5.64 31.37 -35.53
C PHE A 281 -5.07 32.74 -35.17
N ASP A 282 -5.94 33.74 -35.01
CA ASP A 282 -5.54 35.10 -34.60
C ASP A 282 -5.29 35.17 -33.09
N LEU A 283 -4.09 34.74 -32.69
CA LEU A 283 -3.62 34.85 -31.31
C LEU A 283 -3.60 36.31 -30.84
N THR A 284 -3.30 37.26 -31.72
CA THR A 284 -3.17 38.68 -31.35
C THR A 284 -4.53 39.29 -31.04
N GLY A 285 -5.54 39.03 -31.88
CA GLY A 285 -6.93 39.42 -31.64
C GLY A 285 -7.50 38.75 -30.39
N THR A 286 -7.26 37.45 -30.22
CA THR A 286 -7.69 36.70 -29.02
C THR A 286 -7.09 37.30 -27.74
N ILE A 287 -5.77 37.57 -27.71
CA ILE A 287 -5.10 38.21 -26.56
C ILE A 287 -5.66 39.61 -26.29
N ARG A 288 -5.91 40.41 -27.34
CA ARG A 288 -6.47 41.76 -27.21
C ARG A 288 -7.85 41.71 -26.56
N HIS A 289 -8.69 40.77 -26.99
CA HIS A 289 -10.04 40.59 -26.44
C HIS A 289 -10.01 40.13 -24.97
N ILE A 290 -9.15 39.16 -24.62
CA ILE A 290 -8.98 38.71 -23.23
C ILE A 290 -8.51 39.84 -22.32
N LYS A 291 -7.57 40.69 -22.77
CA LYS A 291 -7.09 41.85 -22.00
C LYS A 291 -8.14 42.94 -21.84
N ALA A 292 -9.03 43.11 -22.80
CA ALA A 292 -10.09 44.11 -22.76
C ALA A 292 -11.23 43.75 -21.79
N ARG A 293 -11.33 42.49 -21.35
CA ARG A 293 -12.33 42.06 -20.37
C ARG A 293 -12.01 42.55 -18.96
N THR A 294 -12.85 43.48 -18.49
CA THR A 294 -12.77 44.10 -17.15
C THR A 294 -13.43 43.27 -16.06
N ASP A 295 -14.25 42.29 -16.43
CA ASP A 295 -15.00 41.41 -15.53
C ASP A 295 -14.22 40.16 -15.10
N LEU A 296 -13.02 39.95 -15.66
CA LEU A 296 -12.08 38.90 -15.23
C LEU A 296 -11.17 39.43 -14.12
N SER A 297 -10.95 38.61 -13.09
CA SER A 297 -9.84 38.83 -12.16
C SER A 297 -8.49 38.69 -12.87
N GLU A 298 -7.43 39.27 -12.29
CA GLU A 298 -6.08 39.18 -12.88
C GLU A 298 -5.60 37.73 -13.03
N ALA A 299 -5.90 36.87 -12.05
CA ALA A 299 -5.57 35.45 -12.13
C ALA A 299 -6.31 34.74 -13.28
N GLN A 300 -7.62 34.99 -13.45
CA GLN A 300 -8.40 34.44 -14.56
C GLN A 300 -7.88 34.95 -15.91
N ARG A 301 -7.52 36.22 -16.00
CA ARG A 301 -6.93 36.82 -17.21
C ARG A 301 -5.61 36.15 -17.58
N GLN A 302 -4.70 35.94 -16.62
CA GLN A 302 -3.43 35.26 -16.89
C GLN A 302 -3.63 33.80 -17.31
N ASN A 303 -4.56 33.09 -16.68
CA ASN A 303 -4.93 31.73 -17.08
C ASN A 303 -5.51 31.69 -18.51
N ALA A 304 -6.38 32.64 -18.87
CA ALA A 304 -6.96 32.74 -20.22
C ALA A 304 -5.89 33.01 -21.27
N LEU A 305 -4.96 33.91 -20.99
CA LEU A 305 -3.82 34.18 -21.85
C LEU A 305 -2.92 32.94 -22.03
N ALA A 306 -2.65 32.19 -20.95
CA ALA A 306 -1.88 30.96 -21.02
C ALA A 306 -2.58 29.88 -21.86
N GLN A 307 -3.89 29.71 -21.70
CA GLN A 307 -4.69 28.77 -22.50
C GLN A 307 -4.74 29.17 -23.99
N ALA A 308 -4.97 30.45 -24.30
CA ALA A 308 -4.97 30.94 -25.68
C ALA A 308 -3.62 30.66 -26.39
N ARG A 309 -2.50 30.89 -25.70
CA ARG A 309 -1.16 30.56 -26.21
C ARG A 309 -0.97 29.05 -26.42
N LYS A 310 -1.42 28.23 -25.47
CA LYS A 310 -1.36 26.77 -25.59
C LYS A 310 -2.15 26.27 -26.81
N ARG A 311 -3.35 26.80 -27.02
CA ARG A 311 -4.20 26.45 -28.17
C ARG A 311 -3.55 26.83 -29.49
N HIS A 312 -3.05 28.07 -29.62
CA HIS A 312 -2.28 28.49 -30.79
C HIS A 312 -1.09 27.56 -31.06
N SER A 313 -0.34 27.17 -30.02
CA SER A 313 0.78 26.23 -30.17
C SER A 313 0.34 24.85 -30.69
N LEU A 314 -0.81 24.33 -30.24
CA LEU A 314 -1.35 23.05 -30.72
C LEU A 314 -1.82 23.15 -32.18
N GLU A 315 -2.47 24.24 -32.54
CA GLU A 315 -2.93 24.48 -33.92
C GLU A 315 -1.76 24.68 -34.89
N GLN A 316 -0.69 25.37 -34.46
CA GLN A 316 0.56 25.46 -35.22
C GLN A 316 1.25 24.10 -35.41
N ALA A 317 1.26 23.26 -34.36
CA ALA A 317 1.76 21.88 -34.46
C ALA A 317 0.95 21.06 -35.48
N ALA A 318 -0.38 21.15 -35.42
CA ALA A 318 -1.26 20.44 -36.37
C ALA A 318 -1.09 20.93 -37.82
N LEU A 319 -0.90 22.25 -38.02
CA LEU A 319 -0.57 22.82 -39.33
C LEU A 319 0.78 22.32 -39.85
N SER A 320 1.80 22.29 -38.98
CA SER A 320 3.12 21.74 -39.32
C SER A 320 3.04 20.26 -39.73
N GLU A 321 2.26 19.45 -39.02
CA GLU A 321 2.03 18.04 -39.34
C GLU A 321 1.30 17.88 -40.69
N LYS A 322 0.27 18.68 -40.95
CA LYS A 322 -0.40 18.73 -42.26
C LYS A 322 0.57 19.10 -43.39
N HIS A 323 1.43 20.11 -43.18
CA HIS A 323 2.45 20.50 -44.15
C HIS A 323 3.49 19.40 -44.37
N GLU A 324 3.90 18.69 -43.33
CA GLU A 324 4.81 17.55 -43.46
C GLU A 324 4.16 16.39 -44.21
N ALA A 325 2.90 16.08 -43.92
CA ALA A 325 2.13 15.07 -44.65
C ALA A 325 1.95 15.45 -46.13
N GLY A 326 1.68 16.73 -46.41
CA GLY A 326 1.62 17.28 -47.77
C GLY A 326 2.96 17.18 -48.51
N ARG A 327 4.07 17.54 -47.85
CA ARG A 327 5.43 17.36 -48.37
C ARG A 327 5.71 15.89 -48.71
N LYS A 328 5.44 14.97 -47.78
CA LYS A 328 5.61 13.52 -48.02
C LYS A 328 4.70 12.96 -49.11
N ALA A 329 3.50 13.54 -49.31
CA ALA A 329 2.63 13.16 -50.41
C ALA A 329 3.19 13.67 -51.76
N PHE A 330 3.70 14.89 -51.79
CA PHE A 330 4.38 15.45 -52.97
C PHE A 330 5.65 14.68 -53.31
N ASP A 331 6.50 14.35 -52.33
CA ASP A 331 7.72 13.58 -52.53
C ASP A 331 7.40 12.21 -53.16
N ARG A 332 6.36 11.52 -52.67
CA ARG A 332 5.89 10.24 -53.27
C ARG A 332 5.36 10.41 -54.69
N TRP A 333 4.66 11.51 -54.99
CA TRP A 333 4.20 11.79 -56.34
C TRP A 333 5.39 12.08 -57.28
N ALA A 334 6.35 12.88 -56.84
CA ALA A 334 7.54 13.24 -57.62
C ALA A 334 8.38 11.99 -57.96
N GLU A 335 8.56 11.08 -56.99
CA GLU A 335 9.19 9.77 -57.21
C GLU A 335 8.43 8.92 -58.25
N GLN A 336 7.09 8.91 -58.21
CA GLN A 336 6.28 8.16 -59.19
C GLN A 336 6.31 8.76 -60.60
N ALA A 337 6.48 10.07 -60.70
CA ALA A 337 6.51 10.80 -61.97
C ALA A 337 7.91 10.87 -62.60
N ASP A 338 8.94 10.27 -61.96
CA ASP A 338 10.36 10.43 -62.33
C ASP A 338 10.76 11.92 -62.44
N PHE A 339 10.20 12.72 -61.52
CA PHE A 339 10.34 14.16 -61.51
C PHE A 339 11.66 14.56 -60.84
N ASP A 340 12.61 15.08 -61.62
CA ASP A 340 13.88 15.57 -61.11
C ASP A 340 13.67 16.86 -60.30
N ARG A 341 13.82 16.74 -58.99
CA ARG A 341 13.60 17.80 -58.01
C ARG A 341 14.64 18.92 -58.12
N ASP A 342 15.86 18.61 -58.58
CA ASP A 342 16.95 19.58 -58.69
C ASP A 342 16.69 20.61 -59.79
N LEU A 343 15.88 20.26 -60.80
CA LEU A 343 15.40 21.17 -61.85
C LEU A 343 14.37 22.20 -61.34
N TYR A 344 13.72 21.96 -60.20
CA TYR A 344 12.69 22.84 -59.66
C TYR A 344 13.24 23.88 -58.66
N VAL A 345 14.35 23.57 -58.00
CA VAL A 345 14.92 24.42 -56.94
C VAL A 345 15.84 25.52 -57.51
N GLN A 346 16.30 25.41 -58.77
CA GLN A 346 17.34 26.30 -59.27
C GLN A 346 16.88 27.69 -59.74
N ASP A 347 15.65 27.89 -60.21
CA ASP A 347 15.22 29.22 -60.73
C ASP A 347 13.77 29.62 -60.41
N GLY A 348 13.02 28.84 -59.62
CA GLY A 348 11.65 29.20 -59.22
C GLY A 348 10.62 29.28 -60.37
N GLU A 349 11.02 28.89 -61.58
CA GLU A 349 10.14 28.76 -62.74
C GLU A 349 9.96 27.28 -63.08
N VAL A 350 8.71 26.85 -63.15
CA VAL A 350 8.36 25.50 -63.59
C VAL A 350 8.59 25.44 -65.10
N PRO A 351 9.42 24.53 -65.63
CA PRO A 351 9.68 24.44 -67.06
C PRO A 351 8.36 24.34 -67.84
N ALA A 352 8.23 25.12 -68.91
CA ALA A 352 6.98 25.17 -69.69
C ALA A 352 6.52 23.77 -70.10
N SER A 353 7.45 22.87 -70.45
CA SER A 353 7.18 21.47 -70.78
C SER A 353 6.41 20.69 -69.71
N ILE A 354 6.59 21.03 -68.43
CA ILE A 354 5.88 20.42 -67.30
C ILE A 354 4.51 21.10 -67.13
N LEU A 355 4.44 22.43 -67.26
CA LEU A 355 3.15 23.15 -67.21
C LEU A 355 2.16 22.61 -68.24
N TRP A 356 2.62 22.29 -69.46
CA TRP A 356 1.77 21.71 -70.53
C TRP A 356 1.25 20.30 -70.23
N GLN A 357 1.83 19.58 -69.26
CA GLN A 357 1.41 18.23 -68.86
C GLN A 357 0.43 18.24 -67.68
N LEU A 358 0.36 19.35 -66.94
CA LEU A 358 -0.56 19.53 -65.82
C LEU A 358 -1.96 19.88 -66.33
N SER A 359 -2.98 19.34 -65.67
CA SER A 359 -4.36 19.76 -65.90
C SER A 359 -4.57 21.22 -65.47
N PRO A 360 -5.60 21.92 -65.97
CA PRO A 360 -5.86 23.31 -65.60
C PRO A 360 -6.01 23.54 -64.08
N ILE A 361 -6.52 22.54 -63.35
CA ILE A 361 -6.68 22.62 -61.88
C ILE A 361 -5.31 22.51 -61.19
N GLU A 362 -4.43 21.64 -61.67
CA GLU A 362 -3.09 21.47 -61.12
C GLU A 362 -2.22 22.71 -61.40
N GLN A 363 -2.36 23.32 -62.57
CA GLN A 363 -1.71 24.60 -62.89
C GLN A 363 -2.18 25.72 -61.95
N ALA A 364 -3.48 25.81 -61.66
CA ALA A 364 -4.02 26.81 -60.73
C ALA A 364 -3.52 26.61 -59.28
N ASN A 365 -3.43 25.36 -58.82
CA ASN A 365 -2.91 25.03 -57.49
C ASN A 365 -1.41 25.35 -57.36
N LEU A 366 -0.65 25.09 -58.42
CA LEU A 366 0.77 25.41 -58.49
C LEU A 366 1.03 26.92 -58.44
N GLU A 367 0.23 27.71 -59.15
CA GLU A 367 0.31 29.18 -59.13
C GLU A 367 -0.08 29.75 -57.76
N MET A 368 -1.09 29.17 -57.12
CA MET A 368 -1.47 29.52 -55.74
C MET A 368 -0.32 29.26 -54.76
N LEU A 369 0.33 28.08 -54.83
CA LEU A 369 1.49 27.75 -54.02
C LEU A 369 2.67 28.70 -54.27
N ARG A 370 2.91 29.07 -55.53
CA ARG A 370 3.95 30.06 -55.90
C ARG A 370 3.67 31.41 -55.27
N THR A 371 2.43 31.89 -55.36
CA THR A 371 1.99 33.17 -54.80
C THR A 371 2.12 33.19 -53.28
N THR A 372 1.70 32.11 -52.60
CA THR A 372 1.81 31.95 -51.15
C THR A 372 3.27 31.89 -50.69
N ASN A 373 4.15 31.20 -51.42
CA ASN A 373 5.57 31.13 -51.07
C ASN A 373 6.30 32.46 -51.29
N LEU A 374 5.95 33.22 -52.35
CA LEU A 374 6.47 34.57 -52.58
C LEU A 374 6.03 35.54 -51.47
N ALA A 375 4.79 35.45 -51.01
CA ALA A 375 4.32 36.26 -49.88
C ALA A 375 5.08 35.93 -48.57
N ARG A 376 5.38 34.65 -48.32
CA ARG A 376 6.16 34.22 -47.14
C ARG A 376 7.61 34.67 -47.19
N LEU A 377 8.25 34.63 -48.35
CA LEU A 377 9.62 35.13 -48.51
C LEU A 377 9.70 36.65 -48.27
N SER A 378 8.67 37.39 -48.70
CA SER A 378 8.49 38.82 -48.40
C SER A 378 8.33 39.07 -46.89
N ASP A 379 7.52 38.28 -46.20
CA ASP A 379 7.28 38.42 -44.76
C ASP A 379 8.52 38.01 -43.94
N ASP A 380 9.25 36.98 -44.37
CA ASP A 380 10.48 36.53 -43.72
C ASP A 380 11.61 37.56 -43.88
N GLU A 381 11.72 38.26 -45.03
CA GLU A 381 12.63 39.40 -45.20
C GLU A 381 12.29 40.56 -44.25
N GLU A 382 10.99 40.83 -44.02
CA GLU A 382 10.55 41.85 -43.06
C GLU A 382 10.84 41.45 -41.60
N ILE A 383 10.76 40.15 -41.28
CA ILE A 383 11.10 39.61 -39.96
C ILE A 383 12.62 39.68 -39.73
N TYR A 384 13.44 39.29 -40.70
CA TYR A 384 14.90 39.41 -40.60
C TYR A 384 15.35 40.87 -40.45
N ALA A 385 14.72 41.81 -41.17
CA ALA A 385 15.01 43.24 -41.02
C ALA A 385 14.61 43.78 -39.63
N LYS A 386 13.52 43.27 -39.04
CA LYS A 386 13.08 43.63 -37.68
C LYS A 386 13.98 43.02 -36.60
N GLU A 387 14.43 41.78 -36.76
CA GLU A 387 15.37 41.15 -35.83
C GLU A 387 16.74 41.83 -35.86
N GLU A 388 17.25 42.18 -37.04
CA GLU A 388 18.50 42.94 -37.17
C GLU A 388 18.39 44.35 -36.56
N PHE A 389 17.23 45.00 -36.70
CA PHE A 389 16.92 46.27 -36.04
C PHE A 389 16.89 46.13 -34.50
N PHE A 390 16.26 45.07 -33.97
CA PHE A 390 16.22 44.81 -32.53
C PHE A 390 17.60 44.48 -31.95
N GLU A 391 18.43 43.71 -32.67
CA GLU A 391 19.82 43.46 -32.27
C GLU A 391 20.65 44.75 -32.25
N GLN A 392 20.46 45.65 -33.23
CA GLN A 392 21.13 46.95 -33.23
C GLN A 392 20.70 47.84 -32.06
N GLN A 393 19.40 47.86 -31.72
CA GLN A 393 18.90 48.58 -30.55
C GLN A 393 19.47 48.02 -29.23
N HIS A 394 19.61 46.70 -29.13
CA HIS A 394 20.19 46.07 -27.94
C HIS A 394 21.69 46.40 -27.78
N LYS A 395 22.46 46.36 -28.89
CA LYS A 395 23.87 46.76 -28.91
C LYS A 395 24.06 48.25 -28.54
N LEU A 396 23.14 49.12 -28.97
CA LEU A 396 23.11 50.55 -28.60
C LEU A 396 22.80 50.74 -27.10
N ALA A 397 21.83 50.00 -26.56
CA ALA A 397 21.49 50.06 -25.14
C ALA A 397 22.66 49.60 -24.24
N ASP A 398 23.37 48.54 -24.64
CA ASP A 398 24.53 48.02 -23.91
C ASP A 398 25.73 49.00 -23.96
N GLN A 399 25.98 49.64 -25.10
CA GLN A 399 27.00 50.71 -25.19
C GLN A 399 26.66 51.95 -24.35
N THR A 400 25.38 52.30 -24.27
CA THR A 400 24.91 53.43 -23.46
C THR A 400 25.03 53.13 -21.97
N ASN A 401 24.81 51.88 -21.56
CA ASN A 401 25.04 51.43 -20.19
C ASN A 401 26.55 51.40 -19.86
N GLN A 402 27.40 50.85 -20.74
CA GLN A 402 28.86 50.82 -20.54
C GLN A 402 29.46 52.21 -20.31
N THR A 403 29.03 53.21 -21.09
CA THR A 403 29.50 54.60 -20.96
C THR A 403 28.96 55.32 -19.73
N GLY A 404 27.86 54.86 -19.13
CA GLY A 404 27.37 55.33 -17.83
C GLY A 404 28.22 54.83 -16.67
N TRP A 405 28.56 53.54 -16.67
CA TRP A 405 29.39 52.89 -15.64
C TRP A 405 30.83 53.42 -15.63
N GLU A 406 31.43 53.70 -16.79
CA GLU A 406 32.77 54.30 -16.87
C GLU A 406 32.82 55.76 -16.36
N ARG A 407 31.71 56.49 -16.49
CA ARG A 407 31.60 57.89 -16.03
C ARG A 407 31.38 57.99 -14.50
N GLU A 408 30.78 56.97 -13.88
CA GLU A 408 30.71 56.85 -12.42
C GLU A 408 32.05 56.39 -11.81
N PHE A 409 32.78 55.50 -12.49
CA PHE A 409 34.07 55.01 -11.99
C PHE A 409 35.19 56.06 -12.00
N GLN A 410 35.18 57.01 -12.96
CA GLN A 410 36.19 58.08 -13.01
C GLN A 410 36.00 59.18 -11.94
N ASN A 411 34.85 59.24 -11.27
CA ASN A 411 34.57 60.26 -10.24
C ASN A 411 34.85 59.80 -8.80
N LEU A 412 35.36 58.59 -8.60
CA LEU A 412 35.72 58.06 -7.28
C LEU A 412 37.20 58.33 -6.98
N ALA A 413 37.49 59.39 -6.22
CA ALA A 413 38.81 59.63 -5.65
C ALA A 413 39.17 58.56 -4.59
N PRO A 414 40.41 58.04 -4.55
CA PRO A 414 40.78 56.95 -3.67
C PRO A 414 40.88 57.43 -2.22
N GLY A 415 40.06 56.89 -1.32
CA GLY A 415 40.25 57.06 0.13
C GLY A 415 39.02 57.16 1.03
N ARG A 416 37.80 56.80 0.60
CA ARG A 416 36.64 56.71 1.51
C ARG A 416 36.06 55.30 1.60
N PRO A 417 35.81 54.75 2.80
CA PRO A 417 35.15 53.46 2.95
C PRO A 417 33.66 53.57 2.60
N PHE A 418 33.19 52.62 1.79
CA PHE A 418 31.82 52.51 1.31
C PHE A 418 30.95 51.75 2.33
N THR A 419 29.76 52.25 2.66
CA THR A 419 28.74 51.55 3.46
C THR A 419 27.47 51.47 2.61
N LEU A 420 27.05 50.25 2.24
CA LEU A 420 25.81 50.01 1.51
C LEU A 420 24.62 50.11 2.46
N SER A 421 23.84 51.18 2.35
CA SER A 421 22.51 51.30 2.94
C SER A 421 21.47 50.98 1.86
N PHE A 422 20.76 49.87 2.00
CA PHE A 422 19.55 49.59 1.22
C PHE A 422 18.39 50.40 1.81
N LYS A 423 18.28 51.66 1.42
CA LYS A 423 17.04 52.42 1.51
C LYS A 423 16.92 53.27 0.25
N ASP A 424 15.71 53.19 -0.33
CA ASP A 424 15.13 53.99 -1.39
C ASP A 424 14.99 53.21 -2.70
N HIS A 425 13.79 52.66 -2.90
CA HIS A 425 12.98 52.66 -4.15
C HIS A 425 11.81 51.67 -3.98
N MET A 426 10.76 52.11 -3.29
CA MET A 426 9.41 51.52 -3.38
C MET A 426 8.40 52.69 -3.37
N PRO A 427 7.52 52.82 -4.38
CA PRO A 427 6.51 53.86 -4.40
C PRO A 427 5.43 53.56 -3.36
N THR A 428 5.13 54.54 -2.53
CA THR A 428 4.03 54.54 -1.57
C THR A 428 2.73 54.94 -2.26
N ASN A 429 1.69 54.12 -2.12
CA ASN A 429 0.30 54.55 -2.14
C ASN A 429 -0.59 53.46 -1.54
N GLY A 430 -1.42 53.83 -0.55
CA GLY A 430 -2.57 53.04 -0.12
C GLY A 430 -2.58 52.68 1.37
N HIS A 431 -3.35 53.45 2.15
CA HIS A 431 -3.66 53.25 3.56
C HIS A 431 -4.27 51.88 3.87
N TYR A 432 -3.70 51.14 4.83
CA TYR A 432 -4.44 50.21 5.68
C TYR A 432 -3.74 50.13 7.05
N GLN A 433 -4.46 50.48 8.12
CA GLN A 433 -4.03 50.25 9.50
C GLN A 433 -4.26 48.78 9.86
N PRO A 434 -3.34 48.13 10.59
CA PRO A 434 -3.68 46.93 11.34
C PRO A 434 -3.76 47.24 12.84
N GLU A 435 -4.87 46.83 13.44
CA GLU A 435 -5.05 46.72 14.89
C GLU A 435 -4.09 45.69 15.47
N ALA A 436 -3.58 46.03 16.66
CA ALA A 436 -2.63 45.23 17.42
C ALA A 436 -3.29 43.98 17.99
N ALA A 437 -2.67 42.82 17.76
CA ALA A 437 -2.86 41.63 18.58
C ALA A 437 -1.51 41.23 19.19
N SER A 438 -1.36 41.54 20.46
CA SER A 438 -0.28 41.07 21.33
C SER A 438 -0.48 39.59 21.65
N PHE A 439 0.52 38.75 21.40
CA PHE A 439 0.66 37.48 22.09
C PHE A 439 2.06 37.40 22.70
N GLY A 440 2.06 37.34 24.04
CA GLY A 440 3.25 37.31 24.87
C GLY A 440 4.00 36.00 24.74
N ILE A 441 5.32 36.14 24.71
CA ILE A 441 6.28 35.07 24.93
C ILE A 441 6.44 34.94 26.44
N SER A 442 6.14 33.77 27.00
CA SER A 442 6.56 33.38 28.34
C SER A 442 7.74 32.41 28.22
N ASP A 443 8.91 32.92 28.61
CA ASP A 443 10.01 32.15 29.15
C ASP A 443 9.55 31.42 30.42
N GLU A 444 9.83 30.13 30.55
CA GLU A 444 10.11 29.51 31.86
C GLU A 444 10.89 28.18 31.74
N MET A 445 12.13 28.25 32.24
CA MET A 445 12.87 27.25 33.04
C MET A 445 13.37 25.92 32.44
N SER A 446 14.65 25.99 32.03
CA SER A 446 15.82 25.38 32.68
C SER A 446 15.75 24.03 33.41
N ALA A 447 16.75 23.20 33.04
CA ALA A 447 17.56 22.30 33.87
C ALA A 447 17.07 20.86 34.13
N ASN A 448 17.76 19.89 33.49
CA ASN A 448 18.44 18.86 34.27
C ASN A 448 19.60 18.22 33.50
N LEU A 449 20.82 18.51 33.96
CA LEU A 449 22.07 17.82 33.65
C LEU A 449 22.18 16.59 34.54
N GLY A 450 22.45 15.41 33.95
CA GLY A 450 22.57 14.18 34.72
C GLY A 450 23.19 13.01 33.95
N SER A 451 24.48 13.14 33.65
CA SER A 451 25.51 12.07 33.69
C SER A 451 25.03 10.63 33.93
N ARG A 452 25.32 9.72 32.98
CA ARG A 452 26.00 8.43 33.24
C ARG A 452 26.36 7.71 31.94
N GLY A 453 27.66 7.65 31.66
CA GLY A 453 28.22 6.71 30.70
C GLY A 453 28.08 5.27 31.19
N ARG A 454 27.85 4.34 30.25
CA ARG A 454 28.11 2.92 30.48
C ARG A 454 28.43 2.21 29.16
N THR A 455 29.70 1.85 29.05
CA THR A 455 30.27 0.83 28.18
C THR A 455 29.70 -0.56 28.48
N SER A 456 29.28 -1.29 27.45
CA SER A 456 29.24 -2.76 27.41
C SER A 456 29.18 -3.15 25.92
N GLY A 457 30.14 -3.86 25.34
CA GLY A 457 30.58 -5.19 25.77
C GLY A 457 29.86 -6.23 24.90
N ARG A 458 30.24 -6.32 23.63
CA ARG A 458 29.68 -7.25 22.62
C ARG A 458 30.14 -8.67 22.96
N ARG A 459 29.27 -9.49 23.55
CA ARG A 459 29.49 -10.94 23.72
C ARG A 459 28.60 -11.72 22.76
N THR A 460 29.24 -12.44 21.84
CA THR A 460 28.67 -13.49 20.99
C THR A 460 28.22 -14.70 21.81
N PRO A 461 27.04 -15.28 21.58
CA PRO A 461 26.68 -16.56 22.18
C PRO A 461 27.23 -17.73 21.35
N VAL A 462 27.91 -18.63 22.07
CA VAL A 462 28.43 -19.92 21.61
C VAL A 462 27.25 -20.87 21.31
N ARG A 463 27.28 -21.44 20.11
CA ARG A 463 26.34 -22.45 19.60
C ARG A 463 26.58 -23.78 20.32
N ARG A 464 25.62 -24.22 21.14
CA ARG A 464 25.65 -25.51 21.85
C ARG A 464 24.91 -26.58 21.03
N SER A 465 25.62 -27.64 20.68
CA SER A 465 25.14 -28.80 19.93
C SER A 465 24.15 -29.62 20.77
N GLN A 466 22.99 -29.95 20.21
CA GLN A 466 22.06 -30.93 20.78
C GLN A 466 22.47 -32.36 20.33
N PRO A 467 22.41 -33.36 21.23
CA PRO A 467 22.60 -34.76 20.86
C PRO A 467 21.29 -35.41 20.36
N THR A 468 21.42 -36.21 19.31
CA THR A 468 20.41 -37.07 18.69
C THR A 468 20.01 -38.21 19.64
N PRO A 469 18.70 -38.58 19.76
CA PRO A 469 18.30 -39.79 20.48
C PRO A 469 18.50 -41.06 19.62
N PRO A 470 18.80 -42.22 20.25
CA PRO A 470 19.05 -43.47 19.55
C PRO A 470 17.76 -44.20 19.14
N ALA A 471 17.87 -44.91 18.01
CA ALA A 471 16.85 -45.79 17.46
C ALA A 471 16.61 -47.01 18.35
N VAL A 472 15.34 -47.25 18.70
CA VAL A 472 14.89 -48.49 19.35
C VAL A 472 14.17 -49.33 18.32
N ALA A 473 14.75 -50.49 18.01
CA ALA A 473 14.12 -51.56 17.26
C ALA A 473 13.20 -52.35 18.20
N ASN A 474 11.93 -52.53 17.82
CA ASN A 474 11.09 -53.58 18.38
C ASN A 474 10.26 -54.24 17.28
N ARG A 475 10.56 -55.52 17.05
CA ARG A 475 9.74 -56.46 16.27
C ARG A 475 8.66 -57.00 17.20
N THR A 476 7.40 -56.96 16.77
CA THR A 476 6.38 -57.89 17.27
C THR A 476 5.34 -58.14 16.18
N ALA A 477 4.99 -59.41 16.05
CA ALA A 477 4.21 -59.99 14.97
C ALA A 477 2.71 -59.64 15.06
N ALA A 478 2.06 -59.50 13.91
CA ALA A 478 0.60 -59.42 13.76
C ALA A 478 0.12 -60.44 12.70
N PRO A 479 -1.13 -60.95 12.80
CA PRO A 479 -1.62 -62.15 12.10
C PRO A 479 -2.08 -61.88 10.64
N PRO A 480 -2.31 -62.93 9.82
CA PRO A 480 -2.48 -62.79 8.39
C PRO A 480 -3.95 -62.57 8.03
N ASN A 481 -4.28 -61.43 7.42
CA ASN A 481 -5.24 -61.28 6.30
C ASN A 481 -5.58 -59.80 6.06
N ALA A 482 -4.83 -59.15 5.18
CA ALA A 482 -5.30 -57.97 4.45
C ALA A 482 -4.46 -57.80 3.16
N ARG A 483 -5.15 -57.53 2.05
CA ARG A 483 -4.61 -57.39 0.69
C ARG A 483 -3.58 -56.25 0.56
N PRO A 484 -2.61 -56.34 -0.37
CA PRO A 484 -1.52 -55.37 -0.49
C PRO A 484 -1.99 -54.09 -1.17
N SER A 485 -1.78 -52.95 -0.51
CA SER A 485 -1.66 -51.63 -1.15
C SER A 485 -0.19 -51.25 -1.17
N THR A 486 0.28 -50.83 -2.33
CA THR A 486 1.68 -50.45 -2.61
C THR A 486 2.08 -49.19 -1.82
N PRO A 487 3.29 -49.13 -1.24
CA PRO A 487 3.76 -47.93 -0.55
C PRO A 487 4.34 -46.94 -1.58
N SER A 488 3.71 -45.76 -1.68
CA SER A 488 4.29 -44.58 -2.31
C SER A 488 5.20 -43.88 -1.30
N GLU A 489 6.48 -44.23 -1.35
CA GLU A 489 7.56 -43.56 -0.62
C GLU A 489 8.23 -42.54 -1.56
N ASN A 490 8.68 -41.41 -0.99
CA ASN A 490 9.26 -40.21 -1.63
C ASN A 490 8.27 -39.13 -2.13
N ARG A 491 7.61 -38.45 -1.19
CA ARG A 491 7.22 -37.04 -1.39
C ARG A 491 8.04 -36.15 -0.42
N PRO A 492 8.83 -35.17 -0.91
CA PRO A 492 9.51 -34.23 -0.04
C PRO A 492 8.50 -33.40 0.77
N PRO A 493 8.89 -32.85 1.93
CA PRO A 493 7.98 -32.14 2.83
C PRO A 493 7.26 -31.01 2.08
N ARG A 494 5.92 -31.07 2.13
CA ARG A 494 5.04 -30.05 1.59
C ARG A 494 5.23 -28.79 2.43
N ASN A 495 5.96 -27.82 1.88
CA ASN A 495 6.08 -26.48 2.46
C ASN A 495 4.71 -25.79 2.27
N THR A 496 3.78 -26.00 3.20
CA THR A 496 2.44 -25.40 3.19
C THR A 496 2.52 -23.96 3.69
N ALA A 497 3.15 -23.08 2.91
CA ALA A 497 2.77 -21.68 2.96
C ALA A 497 1.35 -21.62 2.36
N SER A 498 0.33 -21.50 3.20
CA SER A 498 -1.04 -21.30 2.72
C SER A 498 -1.07 -20.07 1.82
N ALA A 499 -1.77 -20.18 0.70
CA ALA A 499 -2.01 -19.06 -0.20
C ALA A 499 -2.53 -17.86 0.59
N PRO A 500 -2.01 -16.65 0.35
CA PRO A 500 -2.37 -15.48 1.13
C PRO A 500 -3.84 -15.08 0.91
N PRO A 501 -4.48 -14.41 1.89
CA PRO A 501 -5.81 -13.86 1.70
C PRO A 501 -5.80 -12.84 0.55
N ARG A 502 -6.45 -13.15 -0.57
CA ARG A 502 -6.61 -12.24 -1.70
C ARG A 502 -7.64 -11.17 -1.38
N TRP A 503 -7.36 -9.93 -1.75
CA TRP A 503 -8.33 -8.84 -1.67
C TRP A 503 -8.72 -8.44 -3.08
N SER A 504 -9.92 -8.84 -3.50
CA SER A 504 -10.41 -8.65 -4.87
C SER A 504 -10.30 -7.21 -5.36
N SER A 505 -10.51 -6.21 -4.50
CA SER A 505 -10.36 -4.80 -4.84
C SER A 505 -8.93 -4.40 -5.21
N LEU A 506 -7.92 -4.96 -4.52
CA LEU A 506 -6.52 -4.68 -4.81
C LEU A 506 -6.06 -5.39 -6.09
N ASP A 507 -6.49 -6.64 -6.30
CA ASP A 507 -6.20 -7.39 -7.52
C ASP A 507 -6.76 -6.65 -8.75
N ASN A 508 -7.98 -6.11 -8.64
CA ASN A 508 -8.60 -5.29 -9.68
C ASN A 508 -7.83 -3.98 -9.93
N LEU A 509 -7.38 -3.32 -8.87
CA LEU A 509 -6.54 -2.12 -8.99
C LEU A 509 -5.22 -2.43 -9.69
N ILE A 510 -4.53 -3.50 -9.29
CA ILE A 510 -3.28 -3.94 -9.93
C ILE A 510 -3.52 -4.28 -11.39
N PHE A 511 -4.57 -5.03 -11.69
CA PHE A 511 -4.93 -5.38 -13.06
C PHE A 511 -5.15 -4.13 -13.92
N ARG A 512 -5.92 -3.16 -13.41
CA ARG A 512 -6.19 -1.89 -14.07
C ARG A 512 -4.90 -1.09 -14.33
N GLU A 513 -4.03 -0.92 -13.33
CA GLU A 513 -2.81 -0.13 -13.51
C GLU A 513 -1.80 -0.84 -14.44
N VAL A 514 -1.73 -2.17 -14.44
CA VAL A 514 -0.93 -2.94 -15.42
C VAL A 514 -1.49 -2.75 -16.84
N GLN A 515 -2.80 -2.85 -17.01
CA GLN A 515 -3.44 -2.62 -18.32
C GLN A 515 -3.23 -1.20 -18.81
N ASN A 516 -3.38 -0.20 -17.93
CA ASN A 516 -3.17 1.21 -18.28
C ASN A 516 -1.73 1.43 -18.74
N TYR A 517 -0.74 0.95 -17.98
CA TYR A 517 0.66 1.07 -18.37
C TYR A 517 0.94 0.41 -19.73
N ASN A 518 0.49 -0.84 -19.94
CA ASN A 518 0.74 -1.54 -21.20
C ASN A 518 0.04 -0.82 -22.38
N ARG A 519 -1.20 -0.37 -22.19
CA ARG A 519 -1.95 0.40 -23.20
C ARG A 519 -1.27 1.73 -23.54
N GLU A 520 -0.85 2.50 -22.53
CA GLU A 520 -0.15 3.79 -22.69
C GLU A 520 1.14 3.64 -23.53
N ASN A 521 1.75 2.46 -23.50
CA ASN A 521 3.01 2.18 -24.22
C ASN A 521 2.80 1.33 -25.48
N GLY A 522 1.55 1.09 -25.91
CA GLY A 522 1.24 0.31 -27.10
C GLY A 522 1.67 -1.16 -27.02
N LEU A 523 1.68 -1.74 -25.81
CA LEU A 523 2.14 -3.10 -25.55
C LEU A 523 0.95 -4.06 -25.40
N GLU A 524 0.99 -5.17 -26.13
CA GLU A 524 0.07 -6.28 -25.98
C GLU A 524 0.54 -7.23 -24.87
N ILE A 525 -0.38 -7.97 -24.23
CA ILE A 525 -0.02 -8.90 -23.14
C ILE A 525 0.95 -10.02 -23.55
N THR A 526 1.07 -10.27 -24.85
CA THR A 526 2.01 -11.23 -25.44
C THR A 526 3.40 -10.66 -25.67
N ASP A 527 3.56 -9.33 -25.61
CA ASP A 527 4.86 -8.70 -25.80
C ASP A 527 5.77 -9.00 -24.62
N GLU A 528 7.03 -9.31 -24.92
CA GLU A 528 8.05 -9.56 -23.90
C GLU A 528 8.22 -8.35 -22.95
N ARG A 529 8.01 -7.14 -23.50
CA ARG A 529 8.11 -5.87 -22.79
C ARG A 529 6.82 -5.45 -22.09
N ALA A 530 5.73 -6.20 -22.20
CA ALA A 530 4.53 -5.93 -21.44
C ALA A 530 4.72 -6.32 -19.97
N VAL A 531 4.26 -5.45 -19.06
CA VAL A 531 4.34 -5.69 -17.63
C VAL A 531 3.45 -6.90 -17.29
N PRO A 532 3.99 -7.97 -16.69
CA PRO A 532 3.20 -9.16 -16.39
C PRO A 532 2.34 -8.93 -15.14
N PHE A 533 1.03 -9.06 -15.28
CA PHE A 533 0.09 -8.88 -14.15
C PHE A 533 0.42 -9.79 -12.94
N ASP A 534 0.68 -11.08 -13.19
CA ASP A 534 1.02 -12.03 -12.12
C ASP A 534 2.32 -11.68 -11.38
N LEU A 535 3.26 -11.00 -12.05
CA LEU A 535 4.50 -10.54 -11.42
C LEU A 535 4.20 -9.40 -10.44
N ILE A 536 3.38 -8.43 -10.82
CA ILE A 536 3.02 -7.33 -9.93
C ILE A 536 2.24 -7.85 -8.71
N LEU A 537 1.34 -8.81 -8.91
CA LEU A 537 0.68 -9.51 -7.79
C LEU A 537 1.71 -10.16 -6.84
N ALA A 538 2.68 -10.88 -7.39
CA ALA A 538 3.73 -11.53 -6.61
C ALA A 538 4.61 -10.52 -5.86
N MET A 539 4.95 -9.39 -6.48
CA MET A 539 5.72 -8.32 -5.86
C MET A 539 4.93 -7.68 -4.71
N VAL A 540 3.69 -7.27 -4.95
CA VAL A 540 2.81 -6.67 -3.93
C VAL A 540 2.60 -7.61 -2.74
N ALA A 541 2.45 -8.92 -2.99
CA ALA A 541 2.39 -9.95 -1.95
C ALA A 541 3.65 -9.98 -1.07
N VAL A 542 4.84 -9.95 -1.69
CA VAL A 542 6.12 -10.02 -0.98
C VAL A 542 6.44 -8.72 -0.24
N GLU A 543 6.21 -7.57 -0.89
CA GLU A 543 6.52 -6.24 -0.36
C GLU A 543 5.64 -5.87 0.83
N ALA A 544 4.32 -6.08 0.71
CA ALA A 544 3.42 -5.81 1.81
C ALA A 544 3.53 -6.84 2.95
N GLY A 545 4.29 -7.92 2.77
CA GLY A 545 4.46 -8.99 3.76
C GLY A 545 3.12 -9.60 4.21
N TYR A 546 2.13 -9.63 3.32
CA TYR A 546 0.75 -10.02 3.60
C TYR A 546 0.05 -9.20 4.71
N ASN A 547 0.54 -7.98 4.99
CA ASN A 547 0.03 -7.12 6.05
C ASN A 547 -1.00 -6.12 5.53
N LYS A 548 -2.19 -6.11 6.17
CA LYS A 548 -3.29 -5.22 5.78
C LYS A 548 -2.93 -3.74 5.73
N LYS A 549 -2.17 -3.27 6.73
CA LYS A 549 -1.77 -1.86 6.83
C LYS A 549 -0.73 -1.48 5.78
N ALA A 550 0.17 -2.41 5.43
CA ALA A 550 1.16 -2.17 4.37
C ALA A 550 0.47 -2.07 3.00
N TYR A 551 -0.49 -2.96 2.72
CA TYR A 551 -1.31 -2.90 1.51
C TYR A 551 -2.09 -1.61 1.33
N GLN A 552 -2.55 -0.99 2.43
CA GLN A 552 -3.32 0.27 2.36
C GLN A 552 -2.46 1.52 2.18
N LYS A 553 -1.20 1.47 2.63
CA LYS A 553 -0.30 2.64 2.62
C LYS A 553 0.67 2.66 1.45
N ASP A 554 1.35 1.55 1.19
CA ASP A 554 2.38 1.45 0.15
C ASP A 554 2.57 -0.03 -0.26
N PRO A 555 1.61 -0.63 -0.98
CA PRO A 555 1.61 -2.05 -1.33
C PRO A 555 2.86 -2.53 -2.09
N MET A 556 3.50 -1.67 -2.90
CA MET A 556 4.75 -2.00 -3.61
C MET A 556 6.01 -1.51 -2.89
N GLN A 557 5.87 -0.91 -1.70
CA GLN A 557 6.97 -0.34 -0.91
C GLN A 557 7.93 0.52 -1.75
N VAL A 558 7.40 1.24 -2.75
CA VAL A 558 8.22 2.02 -3.70
C VAL A 558 8.82 3.25 -3.01
N ASN A 559 8.16 3.70 -1.93
CA ASN A 559 8.58 4.84 -1.11
C ASN A 559 8.94 4.39 0.31
N ASN A 560 9.75 3.32 0.43
CA ASN A 560 10.13 2.72 1.70
C ASN A 560 11.16 3.58 2.46
N ASN A 561 10.80 4.84 2.75
CA ASN A 561 11.45 5.64 3.76
C ASN A 561 10.67 6.91 4.10
N PHE A 562 10.06 6.92 5.28
CA PHE A 562 9.37 8.09 5.83
C PHE A 562 10.33 9.10 6.48
N SER A 563 11.65 8.92 6.34
CA SER A 563 12.67 9.77 6.97
C SER A 563 13.54 10.49 5.93
N ASN A 564 13.93 11.73 6.26
CA ASN A 564 14.73 12.61 5.39
C ASN A 564 16.19 12.13 5.18
N ASP A 565 16.64 11.11 5.91
CA ASP A 565 18.03 10.61 5.89
C ASP A 565 18.20 9.29 5.11
N SER A 566 17.19 8.92 4.32
CA SER A 566 17.22 7.71 3.52
C SER A 566 18.16 7.77 2.33
N THR A 567 18.97 6.72 2.17
CA THR A 567 19.78 6.44 0.97
C THR A 567 19.01 5.72 -0.15
N ASP A 568 17.72 5.39 0.05
CA ASP A 568 16.86 4.73 -0.96
C ASP A 568 16.03 5.73 -1.80
N TRP A 569 16.08 7.02 -1.44
CA TRP A 569 15.47 8.08 -2.24
C TRP A 569 16.40 8.49 -3.39
N VAL A 570 15.84 8.60 -4.59
CA VAL A 570 16.49 9.18 -5.78
C VAL A 570 15.50 10.09 -6.51
N ASP A 571 16.00 11.10 -7.22
CA ASP A 571 15.17 12.16 -7.82
C ASP A 571 14.18 11.62 -8.87
N GLU A 572 14.50 10.50 -9.51
CA GLU A 572 13.59 9.84 -10.46
C GLU A 572 12.29 9.37 -9.81
N LYS A 573 12.27 9.12 -8.49
CA LYS A 573 11.04 8.77 -7.77
C LYS A 573 10.06 9.96 -7.71
N GLU A 574 10.55 11.20 -7.68
CA GLU A 574 9.71 12.40 -7.70
C GLU A 574 8.98 12.55 -9.03
N ALA A 575 9.66 12.23 -10.15
CA ALA A 575 9.05 12.20 -11.48
C ALA A 575 7.92 11.15 -11.62
N LEU A 576 7.85 10.18 -10.70
CA LEU A 576 6.77 9.20 -10.61
C LEU A 576 5.58 9.69 -9.75
N GLY A 577 5.62 10.93 -9.28
CA GLY A 577 4.61 11.54 -8.41
C GLY A 577 4.75 11.16 -6.93
N LEU A 578 5.87 10.55 -6.53
CA LEU A 578 6.14 10.25 -5.12
C LEU A 578 6.65 11.50 -4.41
N THR A 579 6.24 11.68 -3.16
CA THR A 579 6.77 12.73 -2.29
C THR A 579 7.65 12.08 -1.21
N ARG A 580 8.88 12.58 -1.06
CA ARG A 580 9.82 12.06 -0.06
C ARG A 580 9.20 12.13 1.33
N GLY A 581 9.27 11.04 2.07
CA GLY A 581 8.75 10.98 3.44
C GLY A 581 7.24 10.75 3.56
N VAL A 582 6.48 10.69 2.45
CA VAL A 582 5.01 10.60 2.47
C VAL A 582 4.53 9.25 1.91
N PRO A 583 3.68 8.49 2.63
CA PRO A 583 3.10 7.27 2.08
C PRO A 583 2.23 7.57 0.86
N PRO A 584 2.50 6.95 -0.30
CA PRO A 584 1.79 7.29 -1.55
C PRO A 584 0.32 6.84 -1.57
N GLY A 585 -0.09 5.92 -0.70
CA GLY A 585 -1.40 5.26 -0.80
C GLY A 585 -1.40 4.16 -1.88
N GLN A 586 -2.50 3.41 -1.97
CA GLN A 586 -2.55 2.18 -2.76
C GLN A 586 -2.30 2.40 -4.26
N GLN A 587 -3.05 3.32 -4.87
CA GLN A 587 -3.01 3.50 -6.33
C GLN A 587 -1.69 4.11 -6.79
N LEU A 588 -1.21 5.17 -6.13
CA LEU A 588 0.06 5.79 -6.47
C LEU A 588 1.24 4.85 -6.20
N SER A 589 1.22 4.07 -5.12
CA SER A 589 2.22 3.03 -4.86
C SER A 589 2.31 2.02 -6.00
N ILE A 590 1.18 1.49 -6.48
CA ILE A 590 1.16 0.51 -7.57
C ILE A 590 1.63 1.15 -8.87
N ARG A 591 1.10 2.32 -9.22
CA ARG A 591 1.47 3.02 -10.46
C ARG A 591 2.96 3.38 -10.49
N ALA A 592 3.46 4.01 -9.43
CA ALA A 592 4.86 4.38 -9.32
C ALA A 592 5.74 3.13 -9.21
N GLY A 593 5.32 2.10 -8.48
CA GLY A 593 6.02 0.82 -8.38
C GLY A 593 6.17 0.11 -9.73
N ILE A 594 5.13 0.11 -10.58
CA ILE A 594 5.20 -0.41 -11.95
C ILE A 594 6.23 0.37 -12.76
N ARG A 595 6.17 1.71 -12.74
CA ARG A 595 7.10 2.56 -13.50
C ARG A 595 8.54 2.44 -13.00
N TRP A 596 8.73 2.28 -11.69
CA TRP A 596 10.04 2.03 -11.09
C TRP A 596 10.59 0.65 -11.48
N LEU A 597 9.74 -0.39 -11.48
CA LEU A 597 10.11 -1.70 -11.97
C LEU A 597 10.52 -1.66 -13.44
N VAL A 598 9.78 -0.93 -14.28
CA VAL A 598 10.13 -0.72 -15.69
C VAL A 598 11.52 -0.09 -15.80
N TYR A 599 11.78 1.01 -15.09
CA TYR A 599 13.11 1.62 -15.07
C TYR A 599 14.21 0.61 -14.70
N LYS A 600 13.96 -0.27 -13.71
CA LYS A 600 14.90 -1.35 -13.35
C LYS A 600 15.01 -2.46 -14.40
N ALA A 601 14.03 -2.62 -15.27
CA ALA A 601 14.02 -3.61 -16.34
C ALA A 601 14.91 -3.20 -17.52
N TYR A 602 15.30 -1.93 -17.61
CA TYR A 602 16.21 -1.45 -18.64
C TYR A 602 17.63 -1.20 -18.11
N ARG A 603 18.60 -1.31 -19.01
CA ARG A 603 19.87 -0.60 -18.91
C ARG A 603 19.66 0.80 -19.46
N HIS A 604 20.24 1.79 -18.81
CA HIS A 604 20.21 3.18 -19.26
C HIS A 604 21.60 3.61 -19.74
N ASP A 605 21.67 4.50 -20.73
CA ASP A 605 22.91 5.20 -21.11
C ASP A 605 23.23 6.33 -20.11
N ASP A 606 24.34 7.04 -20.35
CA ASP A 606 24.78 8.16 -19.51
C ASP A 606 23.79 9.35 -19.51
N LEU A 607 22.84 9.37 -20.45
CA LEU A 607 21.77 10.36 -20.54
C LEU A 607 20.45 9.85 -19.94
N GLY A 608 20.46 8.69 -19.29
CA GLY A 608 19.28 8.09 -18.65
C GLY A 608 18.30 7.43 -19.64
N ARG A 609 18.65 7.31 -20.93
CA ARG A 609 17.76 6.72 -21.95
C ARG A 609 17.86 5.20 -21.94
N PRO A 610 16.73 4.47 -22.07
CA PRO A 610 16.75 3.02 -22.08
C PRO A 610 17.46 2.49 -23.34
N VAL A 611 18.48 1.65 -23.16
CA VAL A 611 19.28 1.08 -24.27
C VAL A 611 19.08 -0.43 -24.44
N GLU A 612 18.71 -1.14 -23.38
CA GLU A 612 18.59 -2.61 -23.42
C GLU A 612 17.56 -3.09 -22.39
N PHE A 613 16.61 -3.92 -22.81
CA PHE A 613 15.68 -4.60 -21.91
C PHE A 613 16.33 -5.86 -21.35
N ARG A 614 16.35 -6.01 -20.03
CA ARG A 614 17.01 -7.13 -19.32
C ARG A 614 16.06 -8.18 -18.77
N GLY A 615 14.75 -7.95 -18.90
CA GLY A 615 13.73 -8.87 -18.43
C GLY A 615 13.22 -8.59 -17.01
N TRP A 616 12.00 -9.05 -16.77
CA TRP A 616 11.23 -8.67 -15.59
C TRP A 616 11.69 -9.28 -14.27
N LEU A 617 12.23 -10.51 -14.30
CA LEU A 617 12.74 -11.14 -13.08
C LEU A 617 14.04 -10.50 -12.60
N GLU A 618 14.90 -10.05 -13.52
CA GLU A 618 16.08 -9.26 -13.17
C GLU A 618 15.66 -7.89 -12.63
N ALA A 619 14.68 -7.25 -13.26
CA ALA A 619 14.11 -6.00 -12.77
C ALA A 619 13.60 -6.10 -11.33
N ALA A 620 12.87 -7.18 -11.02
CA ALA A 620 12.36 -7.44 -9.68
C ALA A 620 13.49 -7.66 -8.65
N ASP A 621 14.56 -8.36 -9.01
CA ASP A 621 15.71 -8.52 -8.12
C ASP A 621 16.40 -7.16 -7.82
N ARG A 622 16.55 -6.33 -8.86
CA ARG A 622 17.10 -4.96 -8.76
C ARG A 622 16.18 -3.99 -8.03
N TYR A 623 14.86 -4.25 -8.03
CA TYR A 623 13.87 -3.43 -7.35
C TYR A 623 14.12 -3.36 -5.83
N ASN A 624 14.50 -4.49 -5.23
CA ASN A 624 14.81 -4.62 -3.80
C ASN A 624 16.15 -3.94 -3.38
N GLY A 625 16.96 -3.46 -4.32
CA GLY A 625 18.15 -2.65 -4.02
C GLY A 625 19.21 -3.34 -3.16
N GLY A 626 19.18 -4.67 -3.03
CA GLY A 626 20.12 -5.44 -2.20
C GLY A 626 19.71 -5.63 -0.73
N GLY A 627 18.51 -5.20 -0.32
CA GLY A 627 18.05 -5.29 1.08
C GLY A 627 17.87 -6.73 1.57
N ASN A 628 17.12 -7.55 0.84
CA ASN A 628 16.90 -8.97 1.18
C ASN A 628 17.55 -9.89 0.12
N PRO A 629 18.55 -10.72 0.48
CA PRO A 629 19.22 -11.62 -0.47
C PRO A 629 18.35 -12.78 -0.98
N ARG A 630 17.19 -13.03 -0.36
CA ARG A 630 16.21 -14.04 -0.79
C ARG A 630 14.97 -13.42 -1.44
N TYR A 631 15.04 -12.17 -1.87
CA TYR A 631 13.88 -11.47 -2.41
C TYR A 631 13.35 -12.13 -3.69
N LEU A 632 14.22 -12.42 -4.67
CA LEU A 632 13.83 -13.09 -5.91
C LEU A 632 13.25 -14.49 -5.68
N GLU A 633 13.77 -15.24 -4.70
CA GLU A 633 13.23 -16.55 -4.32
C GLU A 633 11.79 -16.44 -3.83
N LYS A 634 11.50 -15.43 -2.98
CA LYS A 634 10.14 -15.15 -2.48
C LYS A 634 9.20 -14.77 -3.61
N ILE A 635 9.62 -13.92 -4.55
CA ILE A 635 8.82 -13.56 -5.73
C ILE A 635 8.52 -14.81 -6.57
N ARG A 636 9.52 -15.65 -6.87
CA ARG A 636 9.32 -16.87 -7.65
C ARG A 636 8.34 -17.83 -6.98
N ALA A 637 8.43 -17.99 -5.66
CA ALA A 637 7.48 -18.79 -4.89
C ALA A 637 6.06 -18.23 -4.98
N ALA A 638 5.88 -16.92 -4.75
CA ALA A 638 4.59 -16.25 -4.85
C ALA A 638 4.00 -16.35 -6.26
N LEU A 639 4.79 -16.08 -7.29
CA LEU A 639 4.40 -16.19 -8.70
C LEU A 639 3.93 -17.60 -9.06
N THR A 640 4.62 -18.62 -8.55
CA THR A 640 4.25 -20.03 -8.77
C THR A 640 2.89 -20.33 -8.13
N SER A 641 2.65 -19.89 -6.89
CA SER A 641 1.35 -20.07 -6.21
C SER A 641 0.22 -19.38 -6.96
N ILE A 642 0.41 -18.10 -7.32
CA ILE A 642 -0.59 -17.29 -8.03
C ILE A 642 -1.00 -17.94 -9.35
N ARG A 643 -0.01 -18.39 -10.13
CA ARG A 643 -0.27 -19.09 -11.40
C ARG A 643 -1.01 -20.41 -11.17
N GLN A 644 -0.57 -21.22 -10.22
CA GLN A 644 -1.25 -22.49 -9.90
C GLN A 644 -2.72 -22.28 -9.54
N GLU A 645 -3.01 -21.29 -8.70
CA GLU A 645 -4.39 -20.96 -8.31
C GLU A 645 -5.24 -20.50 -9.49
N ARG A 646 -4.71 -19.61 -10.35
CA ARG A 646 -5.46 -19.09 -11.51
C ARG A 646 -5.73 -20.15 -12.57
N TYR A 647 -4.73 -20.97 -12.88
CA TYR A 647 -4.87 -22.02 -13.90
C TYR A 647 -5.61 -23.25 -13.39
N ALA A 648 -5.69 -23.47 -12.07
CA ALA A 648 -6.57 -24.48 -11.49
C ALA A 648 -8.04 -24.07 -11.57
N GLY A 649 -8.35 -22.77 -11.38
CA GLY A 649 -9.71 -22.23 -11.51
C GLY A 649 -10.24 -22.19 -12.94
N SER A 650 -9.38 -22.09 -13.96
CA SER A 650 -9.80 -22.05 -15.37
C SER A 650 -10.02 -23.44 -16.02
N ARG A 651 -9.89 -24.53 -15.25
CA ARG A 651 -10.17 -25.92 -15.70
C ARG A 651 -11.46 -26.49 -15.10
N GLN A 652 -12.17 -25.72 -14.29
CA GLN A 652 -13.54 -25.96 -13.88
C GLN A 652 -14.45 -25.08 -14.72
#